data_AF-A0A7Y0G1N5-F1
#
_entry.id   AF-A0A7Y0G1N5-F1
#
_cell.length_a   1.000
_cell.length_b   1.000
_cell.length_c   1.000
_cell.angle_alpha   90.00
_cell.angle_beta   90.00
_cell.angle_gamma   90.00
#
_symmetry.space_group_name_H-M   'P 1'
#
loop_
_entity.id
_entity.type
_entity.pdbx_description
1 polymer ?
#
loop_
_entity_poly.entity_id
_entity_poly.type
_entity_poly.pdbx_seq_one_letter_code
_entity_poly.pdbx_strand_id
1 'polypeptide(L)'
;MNTVPTPATPSRRAVLAAGTLAALPLALTAAPAAGALPQARRKRVAPAGAVTSPVPDPLPYRGSWQRTADGGQRAAAPAGAAALAVTEHRTGARAGLAVRVTADPATPGARGGLVLRAAADGSTGYAVTLEPADGRVRLLDLADGTVLATGTGGPGELLEVTTDGPALTVHVDGRTALATTDHRHRAGHTGLYADSGTVLFGPPRSWTVTTDLTGWAGDPGWTPTPLGLAADAPAGADIRTVAAEEAHDTSLQADLVVHDPYAVAALLVHADATGSRGYAVEVDPNQGWLRLYRIDGDTTLATHAVPVLPGTVHRIRVEAAGRRLRVHRQGDFLRPDGYAPVIDTEDPAPDPHLSGRHGLLAYNGRVSYENVTAPGAGELPDGTTESGTWTRDLAGLRGHDGVRTAPAPDGPGLVVSADVRLAGAHAAGLLVRGHTVLLDRRAGAVRLLDHTRGTLLATAPPPVRPCRDGDLVRLEVHLLEGEFAVYADGVRVLSAPAVTTGSTVGLVADGGTAYFREVYAGDVRDHFTEPYRPSYHHTKRSGSACDPNGLVWFEGEYHLFHQDQGQWAHAVSTDLLHWRALPLALERNAYGHCWSGSAVADLHDASGLFGGGSGLIAYYTSFHPDRIGGNQSVRAAYSTDRGRSWQTYGGPEPLVGNPGGPDGGWDFRDPKVLRDEARDQWVMVVSGGDHVRFLTSRDLLHWTHVSSFGYGPWVTGGVWECPDLFPLPVDGDPDRTAWVLTLSTGAVRATDGSAAVHLTGAWDGTSFTPDQAPGGWLRTDHGRDFYAAVTYDNTPDGRRTWLGWTTNWDYPFSAPTGRWQGQHSVPRELSLASGPDGHPVLRQRPVAELAALRTASTVRTGLTAGPGLPDPCAGFGGTAYEIEAELAFPAAGSATDCAFLLRAKDGRAVRVGYDPGRGRLYVDRTDSGRTDFTRWFAGRSEAPLAAPPTGDGGRRVRLRILVDSSSVEVFGGDGEAVLTSLVLPDPDADGLSFTAEGGTVRIVTLAHHALASTVRLGGAPGRGLPPAPPQGEFRTDLGTPTVLPAGRWEPTGAGLTCVFDRDSDALSTRRFADLELTTLLRLGGADGVRGAASLLWRASADGADGYVLNVDPDLRAVRLAVRRGGAFDDADVLARVPLLVRHGVTYPLRIVHRGTRIQVFLDGRGIIDLTDPDATYASGHVGLNVFGGRAGHQDTYAKEL
;
A
#
# COMPACT_ATOMS: atom_id res chain seq x y z
N MET A 1 -30.22 -16.81 -62.22
CA MET A 1 -31.65 -17.22 -62.26
C MET A 1 -32.23 -16.88 -60.89
N ASN A 2 -33.19 -15.97 -60.70
CA ASN A 2 -33.94 -15.14 -61.65
C ASN A 2 -34.06 -13.66 -61.20
N THR A 3 -34.34 -12.81 -62.18
CA THR A 3 -34.66 -11.37 -62.20
C THR A 3 -35.42 -10.78 -60.98
N VAL A 4 -35.16 -9.55 -60.46
CA VAL A 4 -35.05 -8.18 -61.09
C VAL A 4 -36.43 -7.65 -61.54
N PRO A 5 -36.86 -6.36 -61.34
CA PRO A 5 -36.10 -5.11 -61.04
C PRO A 5 -36.65 -4.19 -59.90
N THR A 6 -35.98 -3.04 -59.67
CA THR A 6 -36.50 -1.81 -59.03
C THR A 6 -37.16 -0.87 -60.07
N PRO A 7 -37.89 0.21 -59.67
CA PRO A 7 -37.30 1.56 -59.83
C PRO A 7 -37.86 2.74 -58.96
N ALA A 8 -36.99 3.76 -58.79
CA ALA A 8 -37.22 5.23 -58.87
C ALA A 8 -38.21 6.03 -57.97
N THR A 9 -37.73 7.23 -57.59
CA THR A 9 -38.42 8.38 -56.96
C THR A 9 -39.27 9.21 -57.95
N PRO A 10 -40.20 10.06 -57.45
CA PRO A 10 -39.98 11.52 -57.60
C PRO A 10 -40.54 12.41 -56.47
N SER A 11 -40.26 13.72 -56.55
CA SER A 11 -40.66 14.79 -55.60
C SER A 11 -41.70 15.77 -56.17
N ARG A 12 -42.52 16.47 -55.33
CA ARG A 12 -42.74 17.95 -55.38
C ARG A 12 -43.73 18.56 -54.35
N ARG A 13 -43.57 19.89 -54.19
CA ARG A 13 -44.17 20.92 -53.31
C ARG A 13 -45.72 21.11 -53.27
N ALA A 14 -46.28 21.16 -52.04
CA ALA A 14 -46.81 22.33 -51.29
C ALA A 14 -48.16 23.09 -51.56
N VAL A 15 -48.49 23.93 -50.55
CA VAL A 15 -49.33 25.18 -50.47
C VAL A 15 -50.80 25.12 -49.96
N LEU A 16 -51.20 26.20 -49.23
CA LEU A 16 -52.54 26.66 -48.73
C LEU A 16 -53.02 26.09 -47.36
N ALA A 17 -53.67 26.85 -46.46
CA ALA A 17 -53.95 28.31 -46.32
C ALA A 17 -54.10 28.65 -44.80
N ALA A 18 -53.59 29.76 -44.22
CA ALA A 18 -53.94 31.19 -44.31
C ALA A 18 -55.13 31.64 -43.40
N GLY A 19 -54.90 32.63 -42.53
CA GLY A 19 -55.93 33.27 -41.68
C GLY A 19 -55.36 34.19 -40.57
N THR A 20 -55.59 35.51 -40.65
CA THR A 20 -55.07 36.54 -39.72
C THR A 20 -56.02 37.74 -39.62
N LEU A 21 -56.21 38.36 -38.44
CA LEU A 21 -56.67 39.75 -38.25
C LEU A 21 -56.57 40.23 -36.78
N ALA A 22 -56.83 41.51 -36.52
CA ALA A 22 -56.72 42.22 -35.21
C ALA A 22 -57.70 43.45 -35.19
N ALA A 23 -57.79 44.34 -34.19
CA ALA A 23 -56.97 44.65 -33.00
C ALA A 23 -57.76 45.45 -31.91
N LEU A 24 -57.09 45.76 -30.77
CA LEU A 24 -56.91 47.06 -30.04
C LEU A 24 -57.95 48.23 -30.17
N PRO A 25 -57.93 49.29 -29.29
CA PRO A 25 -57.30 49.51 -27.96
C PRO A 25 -58.18 50.25 -26.90
N LEU A 26 -57.64 50.48 -25.67
CA LEU A 26 -57.74 51.65 -24.75
C LEU A 26 -57.26 51.19 -23.34
N ALA A 27 -56.28 51.75 -22.60
CA ALA A 27 -55.79 53.12 -22.28
C ALA A 27 -56.77 53.92 -21.39
N LEU A 28 -56.38 54.78 -20.42
CA LEU A 28 -55.15 55.51 -20.03
C LEU A 28 -54.78 55.20 -18.53
N THR A 29 -53.80 55.71 -17.74
CA THR A 29 -52.43 56.36 -17.71
C THR A 29 -51.98 56.32 -16.21
N ALA A 30 -50.82 56.69 -15.64
CA ALA A 30 -49.54 57.41 -15.91
C ALA A 30 -48.42 56.75 -15.03
N ALA A 31 -47.08 56.98 -15.04
CA ALA A 31 -46.15 58.07 -15.39
C ALA A 31 -45.90 59.11 -14.26
N PRO A 32 -44.67 59.66 -14.02
CA PRO A 32 -43.51 59.85 -14.94
C PRO A 32 -42.18 59.14 -14.49
N ALA A 33 -41.29 58.66 -15.38
CA ALA A 33 -40.18 59.33 -16.15
C ALA A 33 -38.85 59.53 -15.36
N ALA A 34 -37.62 59.53 -15.91
CA ALA A 34 -37.05 58.99 -17.18
C ALA A 34 -35.49 59.04 -17.16
N GLY A 35 -34.80 58.19 -17.94
CA GLY A 35 -33.33 58.17 -18.13
C GLY A 35 -32.86 56.92 -18.90
N ALA A 36 -31.74 56.95 -19.64
CA ALA A 36 -31.39 55.90 -20.62
C ALA A 36 -29.89 55.68 -20.90
N LEU A 37 -29.61 54.60 -21.65
CA LEU A 37 -28.31 54.10 -22.20
C LEU A 37 -27.41 53.27 -21.24
N PRO A 38 -26.62 52.30 -21.74
CA PRO A 38 -26.86 51.37 -22.87
C PRO A 38 -26.72 49.88 -22.44
N GLN A 39 -26.92 48.92 -23.35
CA GLN A 39 -26.74 47.49 -23.05
C GLN A 39 -25.27 47.08 -22.86
N ALA A 40 -24.97 46.37 -21.78
CA ALA A 40 -23.71 45.64 -21.60
C ALA A 40 -23.96 44.27 -20.93
N ARG A 41 -24.32 43.25 -21.74
CA ARG A 41 -24.26 41.85 -21.26
C ARG A 41 -22.80 41.42 -21.16
N ARG A 42 -22.32 41.10 -19.94
CA ARG A 42 -21.08 40.34 -19.71
C ARG A 42 -21.35 39.15 -18.80
N LYS A 43 -20.56 38.08 -18.98
CA LYS A 43 -20.82 36.74 -18.43
C LYS A 43 -20.69 36.69 -16.90
N ARG A 44 -21.44 35.77 -16.26
CA ARG A 44 -21.08 35.20 -14.95
C ARG A 44 -19.84 34.31 -15.10
N VAL A 45 -19.09 34.13 -14.01
CA VAL A 45 -17.93 33.21 -13.95
C VAL A 45 -18.15 32.07 -12.93
N ALA A 46 -19.20 32.11 -12.13
CA ALA A 46 -19.72 30.94 -11.40
C ALA A 46 -20.97 30.37 -12.12
N PRO A 47 -21.02 29.06 -12.41
CA PRO A 47 -22.26 28.37 -12.79
C PRO A 47 -23.27 28.41 -11.63
N ALA A 48 -24.56 28.47 -11.95
CA ALA A 48 -25.58 28.17 -10.95
C ALA A 48 -25.62 26.63 -10.77
N GLY A 49 -25.13 26.13 -9.64
CA GLY A 49 -25.03 24.68 -9.36
C GLY A 49 -23.61 24.13 -9.21
N ALA A 50 -22.58 24.97 -9.02
CA ALA A 50 -21.25 24.49 -8.65
C ALA A 50 -21.28 23.87 -7.24
N VAL A 51 -21.04 22.55 -7.14
CA VAL A 51 -20.90 21.86 -5.85
C VAL A 51 -19.47 22.07 -5.35
N THR A 52 -19.36 22.64 -4.15
CA THR A 52 -18.10 22.95 -3.46
C THR A 52 -18.15 22.33 -2.07
N SER A 53 -17.06 21.76 -1.58
CA SER A 53 -16.86 21.52 -0.15
C SER A 53 -16.80 22.87 0.62
N PRO A 54 -16.87 22.92 1.96
CA PRO A 54 -16.65 24.14 2.72
C PRO A 54 -15.12 24.24 2.98
N VAL A 55 -14.75 24.96 4.01
CA VAL A 55 -13.56 24.68 4.83
C VAL A 55 -14.03 24.48 6.28
N PRO A 56 -13.31 23.73 7.14
CA PRO A 56 -13.53 23.73 8.58
C PRO A 56 -13.54 25.14 9.17
N ASP A 57 -14.12 25.30 10.36
CA ASP A 57 -13.97 26.55 11.09
C ASP A 57 -12.48 26.84 11.35
N PRO A 58 -12.00 28.06 11.06
CA PRO A 58 -10.59 28.40 11.25
C PRO A 58 -10.29 28.58 12.74
N LEU A 59 -9.30 27.84 13.25
CA LEU A 59 -8.87 27.91 14.64
C LEU A 59 -8.16 29.26 14.88
N PRO A 60 -8.64 30.11 15.82
CA PRO A 60 -8.12 31.45 16.00
C PRO A 60 -6.76 31.44 16.68
N TYR A 61 -5.72 31.85 15.95
CA TYR A 61 -4.34 31.95 16.47
C TYR A 61 -4.03 33.37 16.98
N ARG A 62 -4.61 34.41 16.35
CA ARG A 62 -4.43 35.83 16.73
C ARG A 62 -5.73 36.61 16.52
N GLY A 63 -5.97 37.64 17.32
CA GLY A 63 -7.17 38.49 17.24
C GLY A 63 -8.43 37.82 17.80
N SER A 64 -9.58 38.51 17.70
CA SER A 64 -10.87 38.01 18.17
C SER A 64 -11.69 37.45 17.01
N TRP A 65 -12.29 36.27 17.19
CA TRP A 65 -13.07 35.56 16.17
C TRP A 65 -14.38 35.02 16.79
N GLN A 66 -15.48 35.15 16.06
CA GLN A 66 -16.83 34.76 16.50
C GLN A 66 -17.62 34.18 15.31
N ARG A 67 -17.98 32.89 15.34
CA ARG A 67 -18.77 32.26 14.27
C ARG A 67 -20.14 32.94 14.10
N THR A 68 -20.55 33.22 12.87
CA THR A 68 -21.85 33.83 12.56
C THR A 68 -22.91 32.75 12.29
N ALA A 69 -24.19 33.10 12.48
CA ALA A 69 -25.31 32.14 12.46
C ALA A 69 -25.61 31.52 11.08
N ASP A 70 -25.08 32.11 10.01
CA ASP A 70 -25.11 31.61 8.63
C ASP A 70 -23.93 30.67 8.30
N GLY A 71 -23.09 30.33 9.28
CA GLY A 71 -21.92 29.45 9.13
C GLY A 71 -20.62 30.20 8.78
N GLY A 72 -20.66 31.53 8.73
CA GLY A 72 -19.50 32.40 8.52
C GLY A 72 -18.72 32.73 9.81
N GLN A 73 -17.88 33.76 9.76
CA GLN A 73 -16.98 34.16 10.84
C GLN A 73 -16.88 35.69 10.97
N ARG A 74 -16.96 36.24 12.19
CA ARG A 74 -16.72 37.65 12.48
C ARG A 74 -15.35 37.82 13.13
N ALA A 75 -14.43 38.47 12.45
CA ALA A 75 -13.10 38.80 12.96
C ALA A 75 -13.06 40.25 13.45
N ALA A 76 -12.41 40.50 14.59
CA ALA A 76 -12.10 41.85 15.06
C ALA A 76 -10.61 41.98 15.37
N ALA A 77 -9.95 42.88 14.64
CA ALA A 77 -8.52 43.13 14.69
C ALA A 77 -8.22 44.51 15.33
N PRO A 78 -7.32 44.60 16.34
CA PRO A 78 -6.89 45.87 16.91
C PRO A 78 -6.17 46.76 15.88
N ALA A 79 -6.23 48.08 16.05
CA ALA A 79 -5.50 49.01 15.19
C ALA A 79 -3.98 48.74 15.25
N GLY A 80 -3.38 48.37 14.11
CA GLY A 80 -1.96 48.01 14.01
C GLY A 80 -1.65 46.53 14.24
N ALA A 81 -2.64 45.64 14.40
CA ALA A 81 -2.45 44.21 14.53
C ALA A 81 -3.41 43.43 13.61
N ALA A 82 -3.00 42.22 13.19
CA ALA A 82 -3.83 41.31 12.40
C ALA A 82 -4.51 40.26 13.29
N ALA A 83 -5.77 39.94 12.96
CA ALA A 83 -6.44 38.72 13.35
C ALA A 83 -6.11 37.62 12.33
N LEU A 84 -5.76 36.43 12.81
CA LEU A 84 -5.39 35.28 12.00
C LEU A 84 -6.03 34.01 12.58
N ALA A 85 -6.69 33.23 11.72
CA ALA A 85 -7.24 31.93 12.09
C ALA A 85 -6.96 30.89 11.00
N VAL A 86 -6.58 29.67 11.39
CA VAL A 86 -6.05 28.62 10.50
C VAL A 86 -6.78 27.30 10.75
N THR A 87 -7.15 26.61 9.67
CA THR A 87 -8.01 25.41 9.66
C THR A 87 -7.14 24.15 9.52
N GLU A 88 -7.59 22.97 9.97
CA GLU A 88 -6.83 21.75 9.63
C GLU A 88 -6.99 21.31 8.16
N HIS A 89 -7.84 21.96 7.37
CA HIS A 89 -7.94 21.67 5.94
C HIS A 89 -6.69 22.17 5.23
N ARG A 90 -5.91 21.19 4.73
CA ARG A 90 -4.70 21.42 3.94
C ARG A 90 -5.04 21.32 2.47
N THR A 91 -4.79 22.39 1.72
CA THR A 91 -4.85 22.34 0.26
C THR A 91 -3.57 21.71 -0.30
N GLY A 92 -3.76 20.82 -1.27
CA GLY A 92 -2.68 20.27 -2.09
C GLY A 92 -2.20 21.26 -3.14
N ALA A 93 -1.43 20.77 -4.12
CA ALA A 93 -0.87 21.62 -5.16
C ALA A 93 -1.92 22.24 -6.09
N ARG A 94 -3.03 21.51 -6.37
CA ARG A 94 -4.17 21.98 -7.17
C ARG A 94 -5.45 21.96 -6.33
N ALA A 95 -5.97 23.14 -6.03
CA ALA A 95 -7.13 23.34 -5.14
C ALA A 95 -7.71 24.74 -5.33
N GLY A 96 -8.86 25.01 -4.72
CA GLY A 96 -9.40 26.36 -4.61
C GLY A 96 -10.03 26.62 -3.24
N LEU A 97 -10.22 27.90 -2.94
CA LEU A 97 -10.67 28.41 -1.66
C LEU A 97 -11.53 29.66 -1.90
N ALA A 98 -12.77 29.70 -1.45
CA ALA A 98 -13.71 30.80 -1.68
C ALA A 98 -14.41 31.21 -0.39
N VAL A 99 -14.58 32.51 -0.13
CA VAL A 99 -15.30 33.03 1.04
C VAL A 99 -15.99 34.34 0.71
N ARG A 100 -17.13 34.65 1.34
CA ARG A 100 -17.65 36.02 1.29
C ARG A 100 -16.91 36.90 2.29
N VAL A 101 -16.72 38.18 1.97
CA VAL A 101 -16.03 39.18 2.78
C VAL A 101 -16.83 40.49 2.76
N THR A 102 -17.28 40.94 3.93
CA THR A 102 -18.04 42.17 4.13
C THR A 102 -17.44 42.93 5.32
N ALA A 103 -16.98 44.17 5.12
CA ALA A 103 -16.49 45.00 6.23
C ALA A 103 -17.64 45.49 7.12
N ASP A 104 -17.42 45.56 8.44
CA ASP A 104 -18.36 46.17 9.37
C ASP A 104 -18.45 47.68 9.09
N PRO A 105 -19.65 48.26 8.81
CA PRO A 105 -19.80 49.68 8.50
C PRO A 105 -19.27 50.65 9.57
N ALA A 106 -19.10 50.19 10.82
CA ALA A 106 -18.49 50.97 11.89
C ALA A 106 -16.95 51.08 11.74
N THR A 107 -16.30 50.25 10.91
CA THR A 107 -14.85 50.25 10.68
C THR A 107 -14.51 50.25 9.18
N PRO A 108 -14.69 51.39 8.46
CA PRO A 108 -14.53 51.47 7.00
C PRO A 108 -13.10 51.27 6.48
N GLY A 109 -12.11 51.05 7.35
CA GLY A 109 -10.73 50.67 6.98
C GLY A 109 -10.44 49.17 7.09
N ALA A 110 -11.41 48.34 7.48
CA ALA A 110 -11.20 46.91 7.73
C ALA A 110 -10.86 46.14 6.44
N ARG A 111 -9.88 45.24 6.52
CA ARG A 111 -9.47 44.33 5.45
C ARG A 111 -9.79 42.90 5.80
N GLY A 112 -10.42 42.17 4.90
CA GLY A 112 -10.75 40.75 5.08
C GLY A 112 -10.10 39.89 4.02
N GLY A 113 -9.66 38.68 4.38
CA GLY A 113 -8.88 37.84 3.49
C GLY A 113 -8.92 36.34 3.79
N LEU A 114 -8.44 35.58 2.80
CA LEU A 114 -8.23 34.14 2.84
C LEU A 114 -6.76 33.83 3.19
N VAL A 115 -6.55 32.84 4.04
CA VAL A 115 -5.23 32.26 4.33
C VAL A 115 -5.09 30.95 3.57
N LEU A 116 -3.89 30.68 3.06
CA LEU A 116 -3.61 29.43 2.37
C LEU A 116 -2.13 29.03 2.46
N ARG A 117 -1.91 27.71 2.41
CA ARG A 117 -0.60 27.06 2.50
C ARG A 117 0.18 27.37 3.78
N ALA A 118 -0.54 27.65 4.86
CA ALA A 118 0.07 28.00 6.14
C ALA A 118 0.65 26.79 6.88
N ALA A 119 1.64 27.06 7.73
CA ALA A 119 2.02 26.14 8.81
C ALA A 119 0.84 25.93 9.77
N ALA A 120 0.86 24.83 10.54
CA ALA A 120 -0.24 24.47 11.45
C ALA A 120 -0.48 25.49 12.58
N ASP A 121 0.51 26.36 12.83
CA ASP A 121 0.51 27.43 13.82
C ASP A 121 0.36 28.84 13.19
N GLY A 122 0.16 28.94 11.86
CA GLY A 122 0.11 30.24 11.18
C GLY A 122 1.37 31.10 11.40
N SER A 123 2.55 30.49 11.57
CA SER A 123 3.85 31.18 11.60
C SER A 123 4.35 31.56 10.21
N THR A 124 3.98 30.78 9.19
CA THR A 124 4.31 30.99 7.77
C THR A 124 3.09 30.66 6.90
N GLY A 125 3.11 31.06 5.63
CA GLY A 125 2.02 30.88 4.67
C GLY A 125 1.69 32.14 3.90
N TYR A 126 0.61 32.12 3.13
CA TYR A 126 0.10 33.29 2.41
C TYR A 126 -1.21 33.80 3.03
N ALA A 127 -1.44 35.11 2.97
CA ALA A 127 -2.76 35.72 3.13
C ALA A 127 -3.11 36.60 1.93
N VAL A 128 -4.34 36.45 1.42
CA VAL A 128 -4.91 37.25 0.33
C VAL A 128 -6.00 38.13 0.90
N THR A 129 -5.79 39.45 0.93
CA THR A 129 -6.74 40.42 1.50
C THR A 129 -7.46 41.24 0.44
N LEU A 130 -8.69 41.64 0.77
CA LEU A 130 -9.56 42.55 0.03
C LEU A 130 -9.81 43.80 0.90
N GLU A 131 -9.73 44.98 0.27
CA GLU A 131 -10.01 46.30 0.87
C GLU A 131 -11.36 46.82 0.34
N PRO A 132 -12.52 46.58 1.00
CA PRO A 132 -13.83 46.81 0.37
C PRO A 132 -14.14 48.29 0.07
N ALA A 133 -13.48 49.22 0.76
CA ALA A 133 -13.68 50.66 0.62
C ALA A 133 -13.01 51.27 -0.63
N ASP A 134 -11.98 50.64 -1.19
CA ASP A 134 -11.31 51.12 -2.42
C ASP A 134 -11.05 50.04 -3.48
N GLY A 135 -11.46 48.79 -3.23
CA GLY A 135 -11.42 47.68 -4.16
C GLY A 135 -10.05 47.04 -4.34
N ARG A 136 -9.02 47.40 -3.56
CA ARG A 136 -7.70 46.74 -3.68
C ARG A 136 -7.72 45.30 -3.19
N VAL A 137 -6.87 44.49 -3.81
CA VAL A 137 -6.55 43.12 -3.40
C VAL A 137 -5.04 43.01 -3.19
N ARG A 138 -4.58 42.33 -2.14
CA ARG A 138 -3.14 42.13 -1.87
C ARG A 138 -2.83 40.68 -1.53
N LEU A 139 -1.66 40.19 -1.95
CA LEU A 139 -1.04 38.96 -1.44
C LEU A 139 0.05 39.35 -0.43
N LEU A 140 0.07 38.67 0.71
CA LEU A 140 0.99 38.87 1.84
C LEU A 140 1.69 37.54 2.17
N ASP A 141 2.96 37.60 2.58
CA ASP A 141 3.58 36.49 3.35
C ASP A 141 3.25 36.65 4.85
N LEU A 142 2.91 35.56 5.53
CA LEU A 142 2.52 35.55 6.94
C LEU A 142 3.72 35.61 7.93
N ALA A 143 4.94 35.31 7.48
CA ALA A 143 6.12 35.28 8.34
C ALA A 143 6.63 36.69 8.71
N ASP A 144 6.58 37.62 7.75
CA ASP A 144 7.08 39.00 7.91
C ASP A 144 6.08 40.11 7.52
N GLY A 145 4.94 39.76 6.91
CA GLY A 145 3.91 40.71 6.48
C GLY A 145 4.21 41.41 5.14
N THR A 146 5.23 40.98 4.39
CA THR A 146 5.61 41.58 3.10
C THR A 146 4.47 41.44 2.08
N VAL A 147 4.11 42.56 1.44
CA VAL A 147 3.20 42.55 0.28
C VAL A 147 3.93 41.98 -0.93
N LEU A 148 3.56 40.75 -1.31
CA LEU A 148 4.12 40.02 -2.45
C LEU A 148 3.54 40.52 -3.78
N ALA A 149 2.26 40.91 -3.81
CA ALA A 149 1.62 41.50 -4.98
C ALA A 149 0.37 42.34 -4.61
N THR A 150 -0.04 43.25 -5.50
CA THR A 150 -1.24 44.09 -5.37
C THR A 150 -2.04 44.11 -6.68
N GLY A 151 -3.37 44.09 -6.58
CA GLY A 151 -4.31 44.16 -7.69
C GLY A 151 -5.58 44.93 -7.33
N THR A 152 -6.59 44.89 -8.21
CA THR A 152 -7.84 45.65 -8.07
C THR A 152 -9.06 44.80 -8.44
N GLY A 153 -9.92 44.55 -7.44
CA GLY A 153 -11.28 44.07 -7.64
C GLY A 153 -12.28 45.23 -7.79
N GLY A 154 -13.57 44.90 -7.81
CA GLY A 154 -14.62 45.87 -7.50
C GLY A 154 -14.86 45.95 -5.98
N PRO A 155 -15.89 46.70 -5.54
CA PRO A 155 -16.41 46.63 -4.16
C PRO A 155 -17.25 45.35 -3.97
N GLY A 156 -16.69 44.21 -4.36
CA GLY A 156 -17.37 42.91 -4.42
C GLY A 156 -17.29 42.14 -3.11
N GLU A 157 -18.16 41.15 -2.96
CA GLU A 157 -18.32 40.43 -1.69
C GLU A 157 -17.80 38.99 -1.70
N LEU A 158 -17.59 38.35 -2.85
CA LEU A 158 -17.06 36.97 -2.91
C LEU A 158 -15.58 36.97 -3.30
N LEU A 159 -14.70 36.65 -2.36
CA LEU A 159 -13.25 36.51 -2.57
C LEU A 159 -12.91 35.03 -2.81
N GLU A 160 -12.27 34.73 -3.94
CA GLU A 160 -11.90 33.37 -4.34
C GLU A 160 -10.39 33.34 -4.64
N VAL A 161 -9.69 32.31 -4.17
CA VAL A 161 -8.28 32.06 -4.45
C VAL A 161 -8.15 30.64 -4.99
N THR A 162 -7.69 30.52 -6.23
CA THR A 162 -7.32 29.24 -6.84
C THR A 162 -5.81 29.07 -6.83
N THR A 163 -5.37 27.82 -6.66
CA THR A 163 -3.96 27.44 -6.55
C THR A 163 -3.61 26.33 -7.52
N ASP A 164 -2.47 26.47 -8.20
CA ASP A 164 -1.92 25.41 -9.04
C ASP A 164 -0.38 25.42 -9.04
N GLY A 165 0.24 24.42 -8.40
CA GLY A 165 1.70 24.39 -8.22
C GLY A 165 2.18 25.64 -7.45
N PRO A 166 3.08 26.48 -7.99
CA PRO A 166 3.46 27.76 -7.37
C PRO A 166 2.52 28.93 -7.72
N ALA A 167 1.53 28.76 -8.60
CA ALA A 167 0.65 29.84 -9.06
C ALA A 167 -0.52 30.10 -8.09
N LEU A 168 -0.88 31.38 -7.94
CA LEU A 168 -2.00 31.86 -7.14
C LEU A 168 -2.83 32.86 -7.96
N THR A 169 -4.11 32.56 -8.17
CA THR A 169 -5.04 33.47 -8.87
C THR A 169 -6.19 33.85 -7.94
N VAL A 170 -6.47 35.15 -7.84
CA VAL A 170 -7.48 35.72 -6.96
C VAL A 170 -8.60 36.35 -7.78
N HIS A 171 -9.84 35.98 -7.46
CA HIS A 171 -11.04 36.53 -8.07
C HIS A 171 -11.91 37.25 -7.02
N VAL A 172 -12.61 38.30 -7.44
CA VAL A 172 -13.60 39.04 -6.66
C VAL A 172 -14.90 39.06 -7.46
N ASP A 173 -15.97 38.48 -6.91
CA ASP A 173 -17.23 38.17 -7.61
C ASP A 173 -17.01 37.47 -8.97
N GLY A 174 -16.08 36.51 -9.01
CA GLY A 174 -15.69 35.78 -10.22
C GLY A 174 -14.90 36.60 -11.25
N ARG A 175 -14.44 37.81 -10.92
CA ARG A 175 -13.54 38.60 -11.77
C ARG A 175 -12.12 38.51 -11.23
N THR A 176 -11.16 38.05 -12.03
CA THR A 176 -9.75 38.04 -11.64
C THR A 176 -9.28 39.44 -11.23
N ALA A 177 -8.91 39.60 -9.97
CA ALA A 177 -8.49 40.86 -9.36
C ALA A 177 -6.97 40.93 -9.17
N LEU A 178 -6.31 39.77 -9.00
CA LEU A 178 -4.87 39.59 -8.90
C LEU A 178 -4.49 38.20 -9.41
N ALA A 179 -3.33 38.05 -10.04
CA ALA A 179 -2.72 36.76 -10.36
C ALA A 179 -1.20 36.88 -10.18
N THR A 180 -0.56 35.89 -9.59
CA THR A 180 0.89 35.89 -9.34
C THR A 180 1.43 34.46 -9.16
N THR A 181 2.73 34.31 -8.92
CA THR A 181 3.41 33.03 -8.69
C THR A 181 4.41 33.21 -7.56
N ASP A 182 4.34 32.36 -6.54
CA ASP A 182 5.25 32.41 -5.41
C ASP A 182 5.57 31.01 -4.87
N HIS A 183 6.86 30.74 -4.69
CA HIS A 183 7.40 29.41 -4.45
C HIS A 183 7.66 29.10 -2.97
N ARG A 184 7.52 30.08 -2.06
CA ARG A 184 7.82 29.90 -0.62
C ARG A 184 7.00 28.78 0.02
N HIS A 185 5.69 28.78 -0.22
CA HIS A 185 4.76 27.82 0.36
C HIS A 185 4.05 27.03 -0.75
N ARG A 186 4.24 25.70 -0.79
CA ARG A 186 3.69 24.80 -1.85
C ARG A 186 2.38 24.12 -1.48
N ALA A 187 2.23 23.64 -0.25
CA ALA A 187 1.03 23.00 0.28
C ALA A 187 0.95 23.17 1.80
N GLY A 188 -0.25 23.32 2.35
CA GLY A 188 -0.42 23.69 3.76
C GLY A 188 -1.85 24.07 4.11
N HIS A 189 -2.05 24.59 5.30
CA HIS A 189 -3.36 24.87 5.88
C HIS A 189 -4.03 26.10 5.25
N THR A 190 -5.35 26.07 5.16
CA THR A 190 -6.18 27.23 4.76
C THR A 190 -6.74 27.96 5.99
N GLY A 191 -7.37 29.12 5.81
CA GLY A 191 -7.98 29.87 6.91
C GLY A 191 -8.45 31.26 6.52
N LEU A 192 -8.55 32.15 7.50
CA LEU A 192 -9.03 33.53 7.35
C LEU A 192 -8.06 34.52 8.02
N TYR A 193 -7.99 35.73 7.44
CA TYR A 193 -7.15 36.83 7.90
C TYR A 193 -7.97 38.12 7.94
N ALA A 194 -7.84 38.94 8.98
CA ALA A 194 -8.40 40.29 8.99
C ALA A 194 -7.48 41.32 9.64
N ASP A 195 -7.46 42.56 9.15
CA ASP A 195 -6.74 43.67 9.77
C ASP A 195 -7.56 44.98 9.76
N SER A 196 -7.10 45.96 10.54
CA SER A 196 -7.58 47.35 10.54
C SER A 196 -9.06 47.58 10.88
N GLY A 197 -9.75 46.60 11.47
CA GLY A 197 -11.12 46.77 11.95
C GLY A 197 -11.87 45.45 12.18
N THR A 198 -13.19 45.48 11.95
CA THR A 198 -14.06 44.32 12.06
C THR A 198 -14.54 43.87 10.68
N VAL A 199 -14.47 42.55 10.44
CA VAL A 199 -14.82 41.90 9.18
C VAL A 199 -15.82 40.78 9.45
N LEU A 200 -16.82 40.67 8.58
CA LEU A 200 -17.70 39.53 8.46
C LEU A 200 -17.26 38.69 7.26
N PHE A 201 -17.11 37.40 7.48
CA PHE A 201 -16.89 36.39 6.46
C PHE A 201 -18.13 35.53 6.33
N GLY A 202 -18.52 35.14 5.12
CA GLY A 202 -19.47 34.04 4.92
C GLY A 202 -18.80 32.67 5.11
N PRO A 203 -19.53 31.55 4.94
CA PRO A 203 -18.94 30.21 5.00
C PRO A 203 -17.82 30.03 3.96
N PRO A 204 -16.59 29.69 4.37
CA PRO A 204 -15.50 29.37 3.43
C PRO A 204 -15.76 28.04 2.72
N ARG A 205 -15.27 27.90 1.48
CA ARG A 205 -15.52 26.79 0.54
C ARG A 205 -14.24 26.34 -0.16
N SER A 206 -14.10 25.04 -0.43
CA SER A 206 -12.92 24.45 -1.08
C SER A 206 -13.26 23.23 -1.95
N TRP A 207 -12.22 22.62 -2.54
CA TRP A 207 -12.29 21.39 -3.32
C TRP A 207 -10.87 20.85 -3.59
N THR A 208 -10.78 19.56 -3.93
CA THR A 208 -9.54 18.86 -4.30
C THR A 208 -9.79 17.95 -5.51
N VAL A 209 -8.74 17.62 -6.26
CA VAL A 209 -8.74 16.61 -7.33
C VAL A 209 -7.65 15.60 -7.00
N THR A 210 -7.91 14.30 -7.13
CA THR A 210 -6.93 13.25 -6.81
C THR A 210 -5.94 13.11 -7.96
N THR A 211 -4.83 13.84 -7.86
CA THR A 211 -3.75 13.80 -8.85
C THR A 211 -2.38 13.97 -8.19
N ASP A 212 -1.37 13.32 -8.76
CA ASP A 212 0.04 13.48 -8.40
C ASP A 212 0.79 14.46 -9.34
N LEU A 213 0.04 15.19 -10.19
CA LEU A 213 0.52 16.15 -11.18
C LEU A 213 0.12 17.60 -10.83
N THR A 214 1.02 18.55 -11.04
CA THR A 214 0.87 19.94 -10.58
C THR A 214 1.14 21.00 -11.65
N GLY A 215 0.73 22.24 -11.38
CA GLY A 215 1.05 23.44 -12.19
C GLY A 215 0.26 23.53 -13.49
N TRP A 216 -1.00 23.09 -13.50
CA TRP A 216 -1.79 22.97 -14.71
C TRP A 216 -2.21 24.33 -15.29
N ALA A 217 -1.97 24.51 -16.60
CA ALA A 217 -2.61 25.55 -17.40
C ALA A 217 -3.86 24.98 -18.12
N GLY A 218 -4.74 25.83 -18.66
CA GLY A 218 -5.88 25.35 -19.45
C GLY A 218 -6.83 26.43 -19.96
N ASP A 219 -7.71 26.00 -20.87
CA ASP A 219 -8.77 26.79 -21.48
C ASP A 219 -9.90 27.16 -20.49
N PRO A 220 -10.69 28.21 -20.75
CA PRO A 220 -11.85 28.54 -19.94
C PRO A 220 -12.97 27.50 -20.11
N GLY A 221 -13.20 26.69 -19.07
CA GLY A 221 -14.28 25.69 -19.02
C GLY A 221 -14.02 24.54 -18.03
N TRP A 222 -12.78 24.38 -17.57
CA TRP A 222 -12.42 23.45 -16.50
C TRP A 222 -12.83 23.96 -15.12
N THR A 223 -13.54 23.13 -14.36
CA THR A 223 -14.01 23.41 -12.99
C THR A 223 -13.83 22.16 -12.13
N PRO A 224 -13.07 22.20 -11.03
CA PRO A 224 -13.05 21.10 -10.06
C PRO A 224 -14.41 20.84 -9.40
N THR A 225 -14.71 19.58 -9.10
CA THR A 225 -16.00 19.10 -8.54
C THR A 225 -15.77 17.89 -7.62
N PRO A 226 -16.78 17.39 -6.90
CA PRO A 226 -16.69 16.11 -6.16
C PRO A 226 -16.52 14.86 -7.03
N LEU A 227 -16.63 14.98 -8.36
CA LEU A 227 -16.30 13.93 -9.34
C LEU A 227 -14.92 14.21 -9.99
N GLY A 228 -14.02 14.86 -9.26
CA GLY A 228 -12.74 15.33 -9.75
C GLY A 228 -12.86 16.54 -10.68
N LEU A 229 -11.92 16.68 -11.59
CA LEU A 229 -11.85 17.80 -12.52
C LEU A 229 -12.91 17.65 -13.63
N ALA A 230 -13.95 18.48 -13.60
CA ALA A 230 -14.95 18.54 -14.66
C ALA A 230 -14.55 19.56 -15.74
N ALA A 231 -15.04 19.31 -16.96
CA ALA A 231 -15.01 20.24 -18.07
C ALA A 231 -16.41 20.37 -18.67
N ASP A 232 -16.79 21.60 -19.04
CA ASP A 232 -18.02 21.90 -19.77
C ASP A 232 -17.62 22.51 -21.13
N ALA A 233 -17.36 21.64 -22.12
CA ALA A 233 -16.80 22.01 -23.41
C ALA A 233 -17.88 22.60 -24.34
N PRO A 234 -17.66 23.77 -24.98
CA PRO A 234 -18.64 24.35 -25.88
C PRO A 234 -18.98 23.43 -27.06
N ALA A 235 -20.22 23.49 -27.54
CA ALA A 235 -20.67 22.69 -28.68
C ALA A 235 -19.80 22.93 -29.93
N GLY A 236 -19.22 21.86 -30.48
CA GLY A 236 -18.29 21.91 -31.60
C GLY A 236 -16.91 22.52 -31.31
N ALA A 237 -16.46 22.57 -30.06
CA ALA A 237 -15.14 23.05 -29.68
C ALA A 237 -14.49 22.20 -28.57
N ASP A 238 -13.15 22.14 -28.61
CA ASP A 238 -12.33 21.59 -27.54
C ASP A 238 -12.14 22.60 -26.39
N ILE A 239 -11.86 22.08 -25.20
CA ILE A 239 -11.08 22.75 -24.16
C ILE A 239 -10.02 21.78 -23.61
N ARG A 240 -8.83 22.29 -23.29
CA ARG A 240 -7.66 21.52 -22.84
C ARG A 240 -7.16 22.00 -21.48
N THR A 241 -6.56 21.13 -20.69
CA THR A 241 -5.75 21.50 -19.52
C THR A 241 -4.54 20.58 -19.41
N VAL A 242 -3.37 21.14 -19.12
CA VAL A 242 -2.07 20.46 -19.22
C VAL A 242 -1.23 20.83 -18.00
N ALA A 243 -0.67 19.83 -17.32
CA ALA A 243 0.21 19.98 -16.16
C ALA A 243 1.51 20.75 -16.49
N ALA A 244 2.19 21.29 -15.48
CA ALA A 244 3.53 21.83 -15.66
C ALA A 244 4.61 20.74 -15.71
N GLU A 245 4.33 19.59 -15.10
CA GLU A 245 5.27 18.48 -15.02
C GLU A 245 5.47 17.80 -16.37
N GLU A 246 6.74 17.51 -16.65
CA GLU A 246 7.20 16.87 -17.89
C GLU A 246 7.80 15.50 -17.56
N ALA A 247 7.39 14.51 -18.36
CA ALA A 247 7.96 13.17 -18.36
C ALA A 247 8.68 12.90 -19.69
N HIS A 248 9.66 12.00 -19.65
CA HIS A 248 10.20 11.37 -20.84
C HIS A 248 9.33 10.17 -21.19
N ASP A 249 9.72 8.93 -20.84
CA ASP A 249 8.82 7.78 -20.98
C ASP A 249 7.78 7.82 -19.85
N THR A 250 6.50 7.55 -20.11
CA THR A 250 5.43 7.77 -19.12
C THR A 250 4.27 6.79 -19.17
N SER A 251 3.47 6.78 -18.10
CA SER A 251 2.19 6.09 -18.00
C SER A 251 1.20 7.04 -17.33
N LEU A 252 0.26 7.62 -18.09
CA LEU A 252 -0.84 8.43 -17.54
C LEU A 252 -2.09 7.58 -17.36
N GLN A 253 -2.68 7.56 -16.18
CA GLN A 253 -3.96 6.93 -15.90
C GLN A 253 -4.99 7.97 -15.43
N ALA A 254 -6.26 7.79 -15.79
CA ALA A 254 -7.37 8.50 -15.17
C ALA A 254 -8.62 7.62 -15.14
N ASP A 255 -9.46 7.84 -14.14
CA ASP A 255 -10.86 7.41 -14.14
C ASP A 255 -11.69 8.55 -14.72
N LEU A 256 -12.43 8.29 -15.79
CA LEU A 256 -13.24 9.31 -16.47
C LEU A 256 -14.71 8.92 -16.59
N VAL A 257 -15.56 9.94 -16.61
CA VAL A 257 -16.99 9.83 -16.89
C VAL A 257 -17.33 10.82 -17.99
N VAL A 258 -17.88 10.32 -19.10
CA VAL A 258 -18.51 11.14 -20.14
C VAL A 258 -19.98 11.29 -19.77
N HIS A 259 -20.49 12.51 -19.57
CA HIS A 259 -21.86 12.71 -19.10
C HIS A 259 -22.85 12.85 -20.25
N ASP A 260 -22.51 13.64 -21.28
CA ASP A 260 -23.38 13.87 -22.42
C ASP A 260 -23.12 12.86 -23.56
N PRO A 261 -24.16 12.34 -24.25
CA PRO A 261 -24.00 11.34 -25.33
C PRO A 261 -23.17 11.78 -26.55
N TYR A 262 -22.84 13.07 -26.68
CA TYR A 262 -22.02 13.62 -27.76
C TYR A 262 -20.75 14.33 -27.26
N ALA A 263 -20.46 14.26 -25.96
CA ALA A 263 -19.20 14.73 -25.41
C ALA A 263 -18.10 13.70 -25.67
N VAL A 264 -16.86 14.17 -25.80
CA VAL A 264 -15.68 13.31 -25.91
C VAL A 264 -14.68 13.71 -24.83
N ALA A 265 -14.15 12.69 -24.15
CA ALA A 265 -13.06 12.82 -23.19
C ALA A 265 -11.74 12.34 -23.84
N ALA A 266 -10.61 12.99 -23.57
CA ALA A 266 -9.30 12.43 -23.92
C ALA A 266 -8.21 12.68 -22.89
N LEU A 267 -7.34 11.70 -22.70
CA LEU A 267 -6.06 11.82 -21.98
C LEU A 267 -4.99 12.29 -22.95
N LEU A 268 -4.16 13.27 -22.56
CA LEU A 268 -3.06 13.80 -23.35
C LEU A 268 -1.71 13.37 -22.75
N VAL A 269 -0.81 12.85 -23.58
CA VAL A 269 0.55 12.45 -23.17
C VAL A 269 1.60 12.99 -24.14
N HIS A 270 2.78 13.32 -23.61
CA HIS A 270 3.87 14.01 -24.32
C HIS A 270 3.39 15.32 -24.95
N ALA A 271 2.50 16.02 -24.25
CA ALA A 271 1.85 17.24 -24.71
C ALA A 271 2.79 18.44 -24.69
N ASP A 272 2.60 19.38 -25.62
CA ASP A 272 3.13 20.75 -25.44
C ASP A 272 2.33 21.52 -24.37
N ALA A 273 2.84 22.67 -23.94
CA ALA A 273 2.23 23.46 -22.84
C ALA A 273 0.81 23.98 -23.15
N THR A 274 0.34 23.85 -24.38
CA THR A 274 -1.00 24.21 -24.87
C THR A 274 -1.90 23.00 -25.18
N GLY A 275 -1.37 21.77 -25.12
CA GLY A 275 -2.09 20.55 -25.50
C GLY A 275 -2.44 20.47 -26.99
N SER A 276 -1.74 21.24 -27.83
CA SER A 276 -1.89 21.35 -29.29
C SER A 276 -0.97 20.41 -30.08
N ARG A 277 0.02 19.81 -29.41
CA ARG A 277 0.92 18.76 -29.92
C ARG A 277 1.04 17.67 -28.86
N GLY A 278 1.51 16.50 -29.25
CA GLY A 278 1.60 15.30 -28.41
C GLY A 278 0.67 14.20 -28.93
N TYR A 279 0.35 13.24 -28.07
CA TYR A 279 -0.65 12.21 -28.36
C TYR A 279 -1.89 12.39 -27.48
N ALA A 280 -3.04 12.02 -28.02
CA ALA A 280 -4.30 11.98 -27.31
C ALA A 280 -4.98 10.62 -27.45
N VAL A 281 -5.67 10.20 -26.38
CA VAL A 281 -6.48 8.98 -26.33
C VAL A 281 -7.92 9.37 -26.03
N GLU A 282 -8.73 9.44 -27.07
CA GLU A 282 -10.15 9.76 -27.03
C GLU A 282 -11.01 8.58 -26.57
N VAL A 283 -12.09 8.92 -25.86
CA VAL A 283 -13.20 8.06 -25.46
C VAL A 283 -14.49 8.70 -25.94
N ASP A 284 -15.09 8.13 -26.99
CA ASP A 284 -16.24 8.72 -27.69
C ASP A 284 -17.46 7.76 -27.65
N PRO A 285 -18.54 8.09 -26.91
CA PRO A 285 -19.77 7.29 -26.83
C PRO A 285 -20.65 7.36 -28.08
N ASN A 286 -20.52 8.39 -28.91
CA ASN A 286 -21.30 8.56 -30.13
C ASN A 286 -20.73 7.69 -31.28
N GLN A 287 -19.41 7.51 -31.34
CA GLN A 287 -18.74 6.59 -32.27
C GLN A 287 -18.62 5.16 -31.72
N GLY A 288 -18.60 5.00 -30.38
CA GLY A 288 -18.43 3.69 -29.73
C GLY A 288 -17.02 3.13 -29.87
N TRP A 289 -16.00 3.97 -29.62
CA TRP A 289 -14.59 3.58 -29.74
C TRP A 289 -13.66 4.30 -28.77
N LEU A 290 -12.43 3.79 -28.67
CA LEU A 290 -11.25 4.55 -28.32
C LEU A 290 -10.48 4.94 -29.57
N ARG A 291 -9.82 6.11 -29.54
CA ARG A 291 -8.95 6.58 -30.64
C ARG A 291 -7.65 7.16 -30.10
N LEU A 292 -6.52 6.56 -30.49
CA LEU A 292 -5.16 7.07 -30.24
C LEU A 292 -4.69 7.84 -31.48
N TYR A 293 -4.26 9.08 -31.30
CA TYR A 293 -3.85 9.94 -32.41
C TYR A 293 -2.76 10.96 -32.01
N ARG A 294 -2.01 11.46 -33.00
CA ARG A 294 -1.19 12.68 -32.86
C ARG A 294 -2.09 13.90 -32.93
N ILE A 295 -2.00 14.76 -31.92
CA ILE A 295 -2.82 15.98 -31.82
C ILE A 295 -2.44 16.96 -32.95
N ASP A 296 -1.15 17.06 -33.25
CA ASP A 296 -0.64 17.78 -34.40
C ASP A 296 -1.04 17.08 -35.70
N GLY A 297 -1.95 17.72 -36.44
CA GLY A 297 -2.48 17.19 -37.70
C GLY A 297 -3.55 16.11 -37.54
N ASP A 298 -4.15 15.95 -36.36
CA ASP A 298 -5.30 15.06 -36.08
C ASP A 298 -5.10 13.60 -36.61
N THR A 299 -3.85 13.14 -36.58
CA THR A 299 -3.43 11.93 -37.31
C THR A 299 -3.64 10.68 -36.45
N THR A 300 -4.68 9.92 -36.79
CA THR A 300 -5.04 8.67 -36.11
C THR A 300 -3.93 7.63 -36.26
N LEU A 301 -3.42 7.15 -35.13
CA LEU A 301 -2.43 6.06 -35.07
C LEU A 301 -3.11 4.70 -34.95
N ALA A 302 -4.19 4.61 -34.15
CA ALA A 302 -4.98 3.40 -33.97
C ALA A 302 -6.37 3.71 -33.35
N THR A 303 -7.32 2.79 -33.53
CA THR A 303 -8.64 2.83 -32.88
C THR A 303 -9.03 1.46 -32.35
N HIS A 304 -9.94 1.43 -31.37
CA HIS A 304 -10.47 0.21 -30.78
C HIS A 304 -11.97 0.36 -30.52
N ALA A 305 -12.81 -0.40 -31.24
CA ALA A 305 -14.26 -0.32 -31.11
C ALA A 305 -14.73 -0.96 -29.78
N VAL A 306 -15.44 -0.20 -28.95
CA VAL A 306 -15.90 -0.65 -27.62
C VAL A 306 -17.12 0.16 -27.16
N PRO A 307 -18.13 -0.47 -26.55
CA PRO A 307 -19.24 0.27 -25.93
C PRO A 307 -18.76 1.19 -24.82
N VAL A 308 -18.89 2.50 -25.05
CA VAL A 308 -18.74 3.56 -24.05
C VAL A 308 -20.14 4.03 -23.68
N LEU A 309 -20.50 3.95 -22.41
CA LEU A 309 -21.83 4.31 -21.93
C LEU A 309 -21.78 5.62 -21.13
N PRO A 310 -22.51 6.67 -21.53
CA PRO A 310 -22.58 7.92 -20.76
C PRO A 310 -23.01 7.68 -19.31
N GLY A 311 -22.39 8.38 -18.37
CA GLY A 311 -22.59 8.21 -16.93
C GLY A 311 -21.88 6.98 -16.32
N THR A 312 -21.17 6.16 -17.09
CA THR A 312 -20.34 5.07 -16.54
C THR A 312 -18.87 5.50 -16.38
N VAL A 313 -18.18 4.89 -15.40
CA VAL A 313 -16.75 5.13 -15.17
C VAL A 313 -15.93 4.25 -16.10
N HIS A 314 -14.93 4.83 -16.76
CA HIS A 314 -13.91 4.10 -17.51
C HIS A 314 -12.53 4.47 -17.00
N ARG A 315 -11.72 3.47 -16.66
CA ARG A 315 -10.30 3.67 -16.34
C ARG A 315 -9.48 3.51 -17.61
N ILE A 316 -8.83 4.59 -18.05
CA ILE A 316 -7.90 4.58 -19.18
C ILE A 316 -6.48 4.74 -18.63
N ARG A 317 -5.56 3.88 -19.07
CA ARG A 317 -4.10 4.05 -18.88
C ARG A 317 -3.43 4.14 -20.23
N VAL A 318 -2.56 5.13 -20.42
CA VAL A 318 -1.80 5.39 -21.65
C VAL A 318 -0.32 5.31 -21.33
N GLU A 319 0.34 4.25 -21.79
CA GLU A 319 1.79 4.07 -21.69
C GLU A 319 2.43 4.62 -22.97
N ALA A 320 3.43 5.49 -22.83
CA ALA A 320 4.20 6.05 -23.93
C ALA A 320 5.68 5.91 -23.61
N ALA A 321 6.37 5.00 -24.31
CA ALA A 321 7.78 4.67 -24.05
C ALA A 321 8.57 4.73 -25.36
N GLY A 322 9.48 5.70 -25.47
CA GLY A 322 10.09 6.06 -26.74
C GLY A 322 9.04 6.34 -27.83
N ARG A 323 9.01 5.48 -28.86
CA ARG A 323 8.07 5.57 -30.00
C ARG A 323 6.78 4.76 -29.81
N ARG A 324 6.71 3.90 -28.79
CA ARG A 324 5.65 2.91 -28.62
C ARG A 324 4.59 3.40 -27.65
N LEU A 325 3.33 3.23 -28.05
CA LEU A 325 2.15 3.77 -27.40
C LEU A 325 1.17 2.63 -27.13
N ARG A 326 0.79 2.46 -25.86
CA ARG A 326 -0.21 1.48 -25.44
C ARG A 326 -1.38 2.18 -24.75
N VAL A 327 -2.58 1.71 -25.04
CA VAL A 327 -3.79 2.10 -24.31
C VAL A 327 -4.36 0.87 -23.65
N HIS A 328 -4.63 0.97 -22.35
CA HIS A 328 -5.32 -0.04 -21.55
C HIS A 328 -6.65 0.57 -21.09
N ARG A 329 -7.72 -0.22 -21.12
CA ARG A 329 -9.05 0.19 -20.67
C ARG A 329 -9.58 -0.84 -19.69
N GLN A 330 -9.86 -0.42 -18.46
CA GLN A 330 -10.74 -1.17 -17.56
C GLN A 330 -12.14 -0.55 -17.63
N GLY A 331 -13.11 -1.35 -18.07
CA GLY A 331 -14.52 -0.98 -18.21
C GLY A 331 -15.46 -1.78 -17.32
N ASP A 332 -15.13 -3.05 -17.03
CA ASP A 332 -15.84 -3.85 -16.03
C ASP A 332 -14.95 -4.04 -14.78
N PHE A 333 -15.07 -3.15 -13.79
CA PHE A 333 -14.40 -3.29 -12.49
C PHE A 333 -14.83 -4.54 -11.70
N LEU A 334 -15.81 -5.33 -12.20
CA LEU A 334 -16.11 -6.65 -11.66
C LEU A 334 -15.09 -7.73 -12.12
N ARG A 335 -14.34 -7.48 -13.20
CA ARG A 335 -13.40 -8.41 -13.87
C ARG A 335 -12.02 -7.79 -14.13
N PRO A 336 -10.97 -8.59 -14.39
CA PRO A 336 -9.73 -8.10 -15.00
C PRO A 336 -9.90 -7.98 -16.52
N ASP A 337 -10.04 -6.76 -17.03
CA ASP A 337 -10.18 -6.44 -18.46
C ASP A 337 -9.20 -5.38 -18.97
N GLY A 338 -8.27 -4.91 -18.10
CA GLY A 338 -7.39 -3.75 -18.35
C GLY A 338 -5.91 -3.97 -18.04
N TYR A 339 -5.43 -5.21 -17.98
CA TYR A 339 -3.99 -5.51 -17.97
C TYR A 339 -3.44 -5.51 -19.39
N ALA A 340 -4.12 -6.18 -20.33
CA ALA A 340 -3.77 -6.20 -21.74
C ALA A 340 -3.98 -4.80 -22.38
N PRO A 341 -3.11 -4.39 -23.32
CA PRO A 341 -3.37 -3.20 -24.12
C PRO A 341 -4.48 -3.47 -25.14
N VAL A 342 -5.49 -2.60 -25.18
CA VAL A 342 -6.54 -2.58 -26.21
C VAL A 342 -6.09 -1.89 -27.50
N ILE A 343 -5.04 -1.07 -27.40
CA ILE A 343 -4.23 -0.54 -28.52
C ILE A 343 -2.76 -0.71 -28.11
N ASP A 344 -1.93 -1.26 -29.00
CA ASP A 344 -0.46 -1.27 -28.87
C ASP A 344 0.11 -0.99 -30.27
N THR A 345 0.82 0.14 -30.43
CA THR A 345 1.30 0.63 -31.74
C THR A 345 2.57 1.47 -31.58
N GLU A 346 3.24 1.77 -32.68
CA GLU A 346 4.34 2.74 -32.72
C GLU A 346 3.95 3.94 -33.58
N ASP A 347 4.34 5.15 -33.17
CA ASP A 347 4.27 6.31 -34.05
C ASP A 347 5.24 6.11 -35.23
N PRO A 348 4.79 6.17 -36.51
CA PRO A 348 5.66 6.02 -37.67
C PRO A 348 6.36 7.33 -38.10
N ALA A 349 6.01 8.50 -37.53
CA ALA A 349 6.55 9.80 -37.93
C ALA A 349 8.08 9.90 -37.76
N PRO A 350 8.81 10.66 -38.61
CA PRO A 350 10.25 10.86 -38.42
C PRO A 350 10.56 11.58 -37.09
N ASP A 351 9.68 12.46 -36.64
CA ASP A 351 9.71 13.24 -35.41
C ASP A 351 8.59 12.82 -34.42
N PRO A 352 8.72 11.68 -33.73
CA PRO A 352 7.79 11.27 -32.67
C PRO A 352 7.92 12.18 -31.44
N HIS A 353 6.83 12.37 -30.69
CA HIS A 353 6.91 13.03 -29.39
C HIS A 353 7.46 12.02 -28.37
N LEU A 354 8.71 12.20 -27.92
CA LEU A 354 9.40 11.29 -27.00
C LEU A 354 9.33 11.71 -25.53
N SER A 355 8.83 12.93 -25.27
CA SER A 355 8.76 13.54 -23.94
C SER A 355 7.80 14.72 -23.98
N GLY A 356 7.18 15.05 -22.85
CA GLY A 356 6.36 16.24 -22.71
C GLY A 356 5.43 16.15 -21.49
N ARG A 357 4.36 16.93 -21.52
CA ARG A 357 3.43 17.08 -20.39
C ARG A 357 2.29 16.08 -20.44
N HIS A 358 1.60 15.95 -19.31
CA HIS A 358 0.32 15.27 -19.21
C HIS A 358 -0.82 16.28 -19.28
N GLY A 359 -1.94 15.86 -19.84
CA GLY A 359 -3.12 16.73 -19.92
C GLY A 359 -4.43 15.97 -20.08
N LEU A 360 -5.49 16.74 -20.13
CA LEU A 360 -6.87 16.30 -20.30
C LEU A 360 -7.54 17.21 -21.34
N LEU A 361 -8.42 16.64 -22.15
CA LEU A 361 -9.21 17.34 -23.17
C LEU A 361 -10.70 17.02 -23.00
N ALA A 362 -11.55 17.97 -23.31
CA ALA A 362 -12.98 17.78 -23.42
C ALA A 362 -13.50 18.44 -24.68
N TYR A 363 -14.41 17.79 -25.38
CA TYR A 363 -15.04 18.31 -26.60
C TYR A 363 -16.56 18.15 -26.53
N ASN A 364 -17.30 19.20 -26.95
CA ASN A 364 -18.73 19.14 -27.27
C ASN A 364 -19.68 18.65 -26.14
N GLY A 365 -19.39 18.97 -24.88
CA GLY A 365 -20.24 18.72 -23.73
C GLY A 365 -19.46 18.45 -22.46
N ARG A 366 -20.10 17.79 -21.48
CA ARG A 366 -19.55 17.60 -20.14
C ARG A 366 -18.84 16.27 -19.93
N VAL A 367 -17.65 16.34 -19.34
CA VAL A 367 -16.84 15.20 -18.88
C VAL A 367 -16.27 15.47 -17.47
N SER A 368 -15.91 14.41 -16.75
CA SER A 368 -15.22 14.48 -15.45
C SER A 368 -14.04 13.52 -15.39
N TYR A 369 -12.98 13.91 -14.68
CA TYR A 369 -11.75 13.14 -14.49
C TYR A 369 -11.31 13.09 -13.02
N GLU A 370 -11.08 11.89 -12.51
CA GLU A 370 -10.61 11.63 -11.15
C GLU A 370 -9.47 10.60 -11.16
N ASN A 371 -8.70 10.49 -10.07
CA ASN A 371 -7.54 9.60 -9.96
C ASN A 371 -6.50 9.79 -11.08
N VAL A 372 -6.35 11.03 -11.56
CA VAL A 372 -5.49 11.42 -12.68
C VAL A 372 -4.03 11.30 -12.25
N THR A 373 -3.41 10.17 -12.57
CA THR A 373 -2.13 9.75 -11.98
C THR A 373 -1.09 9.42 -13.04
N ALA A 374 0.10 9.98 -12.90
CA ALA A 374 1.27 9.71 -13.75
C ALA A 374 2.42 9.10 -12.92
N PRO A 375 2.25 7.86 -12.42
CA PRO A 375 3.14 7.25 -11.43
C PRO A 375 4.59 7.17 -11.91
N GLY A 376 5.43 8.05 -11.36
CA GLY A 376 6.89 7.94 -11.42
C GLY A 376 7.41 7.04 -10.30
N ALA A 377 8.39 6.19 -10.60
CA ALA A 377 8.95 5.28 -9.60
C ALA A 377 9.89 6.03 -8.63
N GLY A 378 9.34 6.59 -7.55
CA GLY A 378 10.08 7.14 -6.41
C GLY A 378 10.66 8.53 -6.60
N GLU A 379 9.89 9.56 -6.26
CA GLU A 379 10.41 10.94 -6.16
C GLU A 379 11.09 11.19 -4.80
N LEU A 380 12.12 12.06 -4.79
CA LEU A 380 12.60 12.69 -3.57
C LEU A 380 11.56 13.73 -3.09
N PRO A 381 10.93 13.58 -1.91
CA PRO A 381 9.89 14.50 -1.44
C PRO A 381 10.39 15.94 -1.36
N ASP A 382 9.53 16.89 -1.72
CA ASP A 382 9.80 18.34 -1.72
C ASP A 382 11.03 18.80 -2.53
N GLY A 383 11.50 17.97 -3.48
CA GLY A 383 12.73 18.21 -4.23
C GLY A 383 12.80 19.53 -5.03
N THR A 384 13.94 20.21 -4.92
CA THR A 384 14.38 21.36 -5.73
C THR A 384 15.47 20.94 -6.71
N THR A 385 15.39 21.40 -7.96
CA THR A 385 16.47 21.22 -8.94
C THR A 385 17.45 22.38 -8.77
N GLU A 386 18.70 22.07 -8.43
CA GLU A 386 19.79 23.05 -8.31
C GLU A 386 20.52 23.22 -9.66
N SER A 387 20.63 22.13 -10.42
CA SER A 387 21.29 22.11 -11.74
C SER A 387 20.82 20.95 -12.61
N GLY A 388 21.09 21.05 -13.92
CA GLY A 388 20.71 20.06 -14.93
C GLY A 388 19.22 20.00 -15.23
N THR A 389 18.81 18.98 -15.99
CA THR A 389 17.39 18.69 -16.25
C THR A 389 16.93 17.48 -15.47
N TRP A 390 15.75 17.60 -14.84
CA TRP A 390 15.13 16.54 -14.04
C TRP A 390 13.67 16.38 -14.46
N THR A 391 13.30 15.20 -14.95
CA THR A 391 11.96 14.88 -15.46
C THR A 391 11.47 13.57 -14.86
N ARG A 392 10.15 13.32 -14.86
CA ARG A 392 9.62 11.98 -14.56
C ARG A 392 9.97 11.00 -15.68
N ASP A 393 10.05 9.71 -15.35
CA ASP A 393 10.18 8.61 -16.32
C ASP A 393 9.61 7.31 -15.71
N LEU A 394 9.19 6.35 -16.55
CA LEU A 394 8.78 5.01 -16.13
C LEU A 394 9.87 4.28 -15.32
N ALA A 395 11.14 4.51 -15.64
CA ALA A 395 12.28 3.93 -14.94
C ALA A 395 12.64 4.63 -13.61
N GLY A 396 11.86 5.64 -13.19
CA GLY A 396 12.12 6.47 -12.01
C GLY A 396 12.40 7.92 -12.36
N LEU A 397 12.82 8.72 -11.39
CA LEU A 397 13.16 10.12 -11.65
C LEU A 397 14.42 10.18 -12.54
N ARG A 398 14.33 10.86 -13.68
CA ARG A 398 15.39 10.98 -14.69
C ARG A 398 16.16 12.29 -14.49
N GLY A 399 17.43 12.21 -14.12
CA GLY A 399 18.35 13.35 -14.02
C GLY A 399 19.37 13.37 -15.16
N HIS A 400 19.77 14.55 -15.62
CA HIS A 400 20.81 14.74 -16.63
C HIS A 400 21.67 15.96 -16.31
N ASP A 401 23.00 15.75 -16.19
CA ASP A 401 24.02 16.77 -15.88
C ASP A 401 23.61 17.75 -14.76
N GLY A 402 23.24 17.20 -13.60
CA GLY A 402 22.50 17.93 -12.58
C GLY A 402 22.52 17.39 -11.15
N VAL A 403 22.02 18.24 -10.26
CA VAL A 403 21.80 17.98 -8.83
C VAL A 403 20.37 18.37 -8.47
N ARG A 404 19.68 17.51 -7.72
CA ARG A 404 18.37 17.79 -7.12
C ARG A 404 18.42 17.52 -5.63
N THR A 405 18.00 18.47 -4.80
CA THR A 405 18.09 18.35 -3.33
C THR A 405 16.72 18.47 -2.66
N ALA A 406 16.64 18.08 -1.39
CA ALA A 406 15.51 18.30 -0.51
C ALA A 406 16.00 18.51 0.93
N PRO A 407 15.19 19.09 1.84
CA PRO A 407 15.53 19.17 3.26
C PRO A 407 15.85 17.78 3.84
N ALA A 408 16.92 17.67 4.62
CA ALA A 408 17.22 16.46 5.36
C ALA A 408 16.32 16.33 6.61
N PRO A 409 15.90 15.12 7.00
CA PRO A 409 15.24 14.88 8.29
C PRO A 409 16.00 15.46 9.49
N ASP A 410 15.25 15.94 10.49
CA ASP A 410 15.77 16.57 11.71
C ASP A 410 16.34 15.57 12.72
N GLY A 411 17.66 15.47 12.82
CA GLY A 411 18.35 14.66 13.84
C GLY A 411 19.83 14.38 13.55
N PRO A 412 20.57 13.72 14.45
CA PRO A 412 22.00 13.49 14.28
C PRO A 412 22.33 12.41 13.25
N GLY A 413 21.53 11.36 13.14
CA GLY A 413 21.73 10.23 12.23
C GLY A 413 20.65 10.12 11.15
N LEU A 414 20.98 9.48 10.03
CA LEU A 414 20.16 9.52 8.81
C LEU A 414 20.42 8.28 7.93
N VAL A 415 19.36 7.67 7.39
CA VAL A 415 19.45 6.69 6.30
C VAL A 415 19.00 7.37 5.00
N VAL A 416 19.77 7.20 3.92
CA VAL A 416 19.38 7.60 2.56
C VAL A 416 19.60 6.42 1.60
N SER A 417 18.63 6.09 0.76
CA SER A 417 18.71 4.99 -0.20
C SER A 417 18.05 5.32 -1.53
N ALA A 418 18.58 4.80 -2.64
CA ALA A 418 17.87 4.72 -3.92
C ALA A 418 18.44 3.56 -4.76
N ASP A 419 17.63 3.01 -5.66
CA ASP A 419 18.14 2.24 -6.79
C ASP A 419 18.55 3.25 -7.89
N VAL A 420 19.77 3.13 -8.41
CA VAL A 420 20.38 4.09 -9.33
C VAL A 420 20.80 3.37 -10.61
N ARG A 421 20.35 3.87 -11.77
CA ARG A 421 20.69 3.33 -13.09
C ARG A 421 21.39 4.38 -13.97
N LEU A 422 22.59 4.08 -14.43
CA LEU A 422 23.30 4.92 -15.41
C LEU A 422 22.70 4.72 -16.81
N ALA A 423 22.60 5.81 -17.58
CA ALA A 423 22.15 5.81 -18.97
C ALA A 423 22.90 6.89 -19.77
N GLY A 424 24.17 6.63 -20.03
CA GLY A 424 25.14 7.55 -20.63
C GLY A 424 26.01 8.28 -19.61
N ALA A 425 25.52 8.53 -18.38
CA ALA A 425 26.24 9.25 -17.33
C ALA A 425 27.65 8.71 -17.05
N HIS A 426 28.56 9.58 -16.62
CA HIS A 426 29.87 9.20 -16.08
C HIS A 426 29.76 8.76 -14.62
N ALA A 427 28.93 9.44 -13.83
CA ALA A 427 28.66 9.06 -12.45
C ALA A 427 27.23 9.41 -12.00
N ALA A 428 26.70 8.70 -11.01
CA ALA A 428 25.45 9.07 -10.36
C ALA A 428 25.35 8.57 -8.92
N GLY A 429 24.51 9.20 -8.09
CA GLY A 429 24.24 8.72 -6.74
C GLY A 429 23.56 9.72 -5.82
N LEU A 430 23.94 9.68 -4.54
CA LEU A 430 23.22 10.28 -3.40
C LEU A 430 24.00 11.45 -2.79
N LEU A 431 23.32 12.58 -2.56
CA LEU A 431 23.80 13.68 -1.71
C LEU A 431 23.28 13.48 -0.28
N VAL A 432 24.16 13.56 0.70
CA VAL A 432 23.86 13.43 2.14
C VAL A 432 24.64 14.50 2.92
N ARG A 433 23.95 15.54 3.39
CA ARG A 433 24.47 16.59 4.29
C ARG A 433 25.83 17.18 3.87
N GLY A 434 25.91 17.59 2.59
CA GLY A 434 27.11 18.20 1.99
C GLY A 434 28.16 17.21 1.50
N HIS A 435 27.88 15.91 1.53
CA HIS A 435 28.74 14.85 1.00
C HIS A 435 28.02 14.13 -0.13
N THR A 436 28.74 13.67 -1.17
CA THR A 436 28.15 12.89 -2.27
C THR A 436 28.75 11.50 -2.33
N VAL A 437 27.90 10.49 -2.41
CA VAL A 437 28.25 9.11 -2.76
C VAL A 437 27.89 8.90 -4.22
N LEU A 438 28.87 8.56 -5.05
CA LEU A 438 28.71 8.32 -6.49
C LEU A 438 29.14 6.91 -6.88
N LEU A 439 28.34 6.27 -7.71
CA LEU A 439 28.78 5.22 -8.65
C LEU A 439 29.49 5.91 -9.80
N ASP A 440 30.81 5.72 -9.96
CA ASP A 440 31.62 6.35 -10.98
C ASP A 440 32.08 5.30 -12.01
N ARG A 441 31.51 5.35 -13.21
CA ARG A 441 31.76 4.45 -14.34
C ARG A 441 33.12 4.72 -15.02
N ARG A 442 33.71 5.90 -14.83
CA ARG A 442 35.06 6.23 -15.34
C ARG A 442 36.15 5.71 -14.42
N ALA A 443 35.93 5.78 -13.10
CA ALA A 443 36.83 5.21 -12.09
C ALA A 443 36.61 3.70 -11.90
N GLY A 444 35.45 3.18 -12.29
CA GLY A 444 35.04 1.79 -11.98
C GLY A 444 34.82 1.57 -10.49
N ALA A 445 34.35 2.58 -9.77
CA ALA A 445 34.41 2.65 -8.31
C ALA A 445 33.19 3.34 -7.69
N VAL A 446 32.87 2.99 -6.43
CA VAL A 446 32.07 3.84 -5.55
C VAL A 446 33.00 4.89 -4.92
N ARG A 447 32.56 6.15 -4.88
CA ARG A 447 33.35 7.30 -4.40
C ARG A 447 32.53 8.12 -3.41
N LEU A 448 33.13 8.48 -2.27
CA LEU A 448 32.59 9.43 -1.31
C LEU A 448 33.39 10.74 -1.40
N LEU A 449 32.71 11.86 -1.62
CA LEU A 449 33.32 13.18 -1.81
C LEU A 449 32.69 14.23 -0.89
N ASP A 450 33.46 15.24 -0.51
CA ASP A 450 32.95 16.55 -0.10
C ASP A 450 32.30 17.21 -1.34
N HIS A 451 30.99 17.50 -1.26
CA HIS A 451 30.23 18.02 -2.39
C HIS A 451 30.69 19.43 -2.81
N THR A 452 30.96 20.28 -1.82
CA THR A 452 31.30 21.70 -2.04
C THR A 452 32.73 21.88 -2.54
N ARG A 453 33.65 21.01 -2.10
CA ARG A 453 35.08 21.07 -2.46
C ARG A 453 35.47 20.13 -3.61
N GLY A 454 34.59 19.20 -4.01
CA GLY A 454 34.91 18.10 -4.92
C GLY A 454 36.01 17.16 -4.41
N THR A 455 36.36 17.24 -3.12
CA THR A 455 37.49 16.51 -2.54
C THR A 455 37.09 15.06 -2.32
N LEU A 456 37.83 14.12 -2.92
CA LEU A 456 37.66 12.69 -2.68
C LEU A 456 38.07 12.35 -1.25
N LEU A 457 37.15 11.78 -0.47
CA LEU A 457 37.37 11.38 0.91
C LEU A 457 37.66 9.87 1.02
N ALA A 458 36.92 9.05 0.25
CA ALA A 458 37.14 7.61 0.18
C ALA A 458 36.70 7.04 -1.19
N THR A 459 37.28 5.92 -1.60
CA THR A 459 36.92 5.22 -2.85
C THR A 459 37.22 3.72 -2.75
N ALA A 460 36.35 2.89 -3.34
CA ALA A 460 36.48 1.45 -3.41
C ALA A 460 35.83 0.91 -4.70
N PRO A 461 36.31 -0.21 -5.28
CA PRO A 461 35.59 -0.87 -6.37
C PRO A 461 34.20 -1.37 -5.88
N PRO A 462 33.18 -1.43 -6.74
CA PRO A 462 31.94 -2.13 -6.42
C PRO A 462 32.23 -3.64 -6.24
N PRO A 463 31.70 -4.28 -5.17
CA PRO A 463 32.16 -5.61 -4.75
C PRO A 463 31.47 -6.78 -5.45
N VAL A 464 30.35 -6.55 -6.14
CA VAL A 464 29.53 -7.58 -6.80
C VAL A 464 29.79 -7.62 -8.30
N ARG A 465 29.69 -6.46 -8.97
CA ARG A 465 29.77 -6.29 -10.42
C ARG A 465 30.40 -4.94 -10.76
N PRO A 466 31.12 -4.80 -11.89
CA PRO A 466 31.60 -3.50 -12.36
C PRO A 466 30.43 -2.54 -12.58
N CYS A 467 30.63 -1.24 -12.33
CA CYS A 467 29.63 -0.23 -12.68
C CYS A 467 29.61 -0.03 -14.21
N ARG A 468 28.58 -0.54 -14.90
CA ARG A 468 28.38 -0.36 -16.34
C ARG A 468 27.22 0.59 -16.62
N ASP A 469 26.99 0.88 -17.90
CA ASP A 469 25.82 1.62 -18.34
C ASP A 469 24.62 0.68 -18.49
N GLY A 470 23.43 1.11 -18.07
CA GLY A 470 22.23 0.29 -18.00
C GLY A 470 22.04 -0.51 -16.70
N ASP A 471 23.12 -0.79 -15.95
CA ASP A 471 23.06 -1.47 -14.64
C ASP A 471 22.22 -0.65 -13.64
N LEU A 472 21.30 -1.32 -12.93
CA LEU A 472 20.51 -0.74 -11.84
C LEU A 472 21.09 -1.21 -10.49
N VAL A 473 21.78 -0.32 -9.77
CA VAL A 473 22.50 -0.61 -8.53
C VAL A 473 21.79 0.00 -7.33
N ARG A 474 21.58 -0.77 -6.26
CA ARG A 474 21.07 -0.24 -4.98
C ARG A 474 22.19 0.51 -4.25
N LEU A 475 22.04 1.82 -4.06
CA LEU A 475 22.85 2.59 -3.12
C LEU A 475 22.10 2.80 -1.80
N GLU A 476 22.80 2.62 -0.69
CA GLU A 476 22.31 2.97 0.64
C GLU A 476 23.44 3.56 1.49
N VAL A 477 23.14 4.64 2.21
CA VAL A 477 24.09 5.39 3.05
C VAL A 477 23.47 5.54 4.43
N HIS A 478 24.18 5.04 5.44
CA HIS A 478 23.86 5.28 6.85
C HIS A 478 24.83 6.33 7.38
N LEU A 479 24.31 7.40 7.98
CA LEU A 479 25.03 8.35 8.80
C LEU A 479 24.69 8.03 10.26
N LEU A 480 25.66 7.48 11.00
CA LEU A 480 25.50 7.02 12.38
C LEU A 480 26.68 7.49 13.21
N GLU A 481 26.41 8.11 14.37
CA GLU A 481 27.41 8.55 15.37
C GLU A 481 28.58 9.43 14.84
N GLY A 482 28.47 9.98 13.64
CA GLY A 482 29.54 10.74 12.97
C GLY A 482 30.40 9.93 12.00
N GLU A 483 29.98 8.71 11.61
CA GLU A 483 30.52 7.91 10.51
C GLU A 483 29.49 7.78 9.37
N PHE A 484 29.98 7.77 8.13
CA PHE A 484 29.25 7.25 6.98
C PHE A 484 29.56 5.76 6.80
N ALA A 485 28.53 4.92 6.70
CA ALA A 485 28.63 3.58 6.15
C ALA A 485 27.89 3.54 4.81
N VAL A 486 28.59 3.18 3.72
CA VAL A 486 28.03 3.12 2.37
C VAL A 486 27.89 1.67 1.93
N TYR A 487 26.76 1.35 1.31
CA TYR A 487 26.45 0.04 0.74
C TYR A 487 26.12 0.18 -0.76
N ALA A 488 26.55 -0.79 -1.56
CA ALA A 488 26.20 -0.92 -2.97
C ALA A 488 25.80 -2.38 -3.26
N ASP A 489 24.62 -2.59 -3.85
CA ASP A 489 24.02 -3.91 -4.06
C ASP A 489 24.06 -4.81 -2.80
N GLY A 490 23.68 -4.21 -1.66
CA GLY A 490 23.57 -4.84 -0.34
C GLY A 490 24.88 -4.91 0.45
N VAL A 491 26.03 -4.90 -0.23
CA VAL A 491 27.36 -5.09 0.38
C VAL A 491 27.93 -3.74 0.83
N ARG A 492 28.54 -3.67 2.02
CA ARG A 492 29.20 -2.45 2.52
C ARG A 492 30.49 -2.20 1.72
N VAL A 493 30.61 -1.03 1.11
CA VAL A 493 31.74 -0.65 0.24
C VAL A 493 32.71 0.34 0.88
N LEU A 494 32.22 1.21 1.78
CA LEU A 494 33.04 2.25 2.42
C LEU A 494 32.65 2.48 3.90
N SER A 495 33.61 2.97 4.66
CA SER A 495 33.39 3.76 5.88
C SER A 495 34.23 5.04 5.82
N ALA A 496 33.75 6.14 6.40
CA ALA A 496 34.53 7.35 6.60
C ALA A 496 33.93 8.27 7.68
N PRO A 497 34.75 9.01 8.44
CA PRO A 497 34.27 10.06 9.34
C PRO A 497 33.46 11.14 8.60
N ALA A 498 32.33 11.52 9.18
CA ALA A 498 31.36 12.44 8.60
C ALA A 498 31.47 13.84 9.21
N VAL A 499 32.05 14.79 8.48
CA VAL A 499 32.16 16.20 8.90
C VAL A 499 30.96 16.99 8.35
N THR A 500 29.75 16.61 8.75
CA THR A 500 28.50 17.12 8.14
C THR A 500 28.27 18.61 8.38
N THR A 501 28.17 19.39 7.31
CA THR A 501 27.87 20.84 7.33
C THR A 501 26.63 21.23 6.54
N GLY A 502 26.01 20.30 5.79
CA GLY A 502 24.81 20.55 4.99
C GLY A 502 23.51 20.10 5.66
N SER A 503 22.41 20.80 5.37
CA SER A 503 21.05 20.53 5.86
C SER A 503 20.17 19.76 4.85
N THR A 504 20.75 19.26 3.75
CA THR A 504 20.01 18.65 2.63
C THR A 504 20.38 17.18 2.38
N VAL A 505 19.44 16.47 1.76
CA VAL A 505 19.66 15.21 1.03
C VAL A 505 19.45 15.47 -0.47
N GLY A 506 19.82 14.54 -1.35
CA GLY A 506 19.62 14.75 -2.78
C GLY A 506 20.08 13.61 -3.68
N LEU A 507 19.94 13.86 -4.98
CA LEU A 507 20.31 12.97 -6.09
C LEU A 507 21.25 13.74 -7.03
N VAL A 508 22.24 13.05 -7.59
CA VAL A 508 23.28 13.64 -8.44
C VAL A 508 23.49 12.78 -9.68
N ALA A 509 23.49 13.39 -10.87
CA ALA A 509 23.83 12.77 -12.14
C ALA A 509 24.91 13.61 -12.85
N ASP A 510 26.09 13.04 -13.09
CA ASP A 510 27.24 13.72 -13.69
C ASP A 510 27.60 13.11 -15.05
N GLY A 511 27.70 13.94 -16.08
CA GLY A 511 28.26 13.59 -17.37
C GLY A 511 27.34 12.74 -18.25
N GLY A 512 26.03 13.02 -18.23
CA GLY A 512 24.99 12.30 -18.96
C GLY A 512 23.74 12.05 -18.10
N THR A 513 22.92 11.09 -18.51
CA THR A 513 21.65 10.76 -17.84
C THR A 513 21.79 9.61 -16.84
N ALA A 514 21.06 9.71 -15.74
CA ALA A 514 20.81 8.62 -14.79
C ALA A 514 19.35 8.61 -14.31
N TYR A 515 18.91 7.47 -13.81
CA TYR A 515 17.56 7.23 -13.28
C TYR A 515 17.62 6.80 -11.81
N PHE A 516 16.66 7.26 -11.01
CA PHE A 516 16.60 7.01 -9.57
C PHE A 516 15.21 6.51 -9.17
N ARG A 517 15.13 5.39 -8.44
CA ARG A 517 13.87 4.84 -7.91
C ARG A 517 14.00 4.33 -6.48
N GLU A 518 12.88 4.01 -5.84
CA GLU A 518 12.79 3.58 -4.42
C GLU A 518 13.49 4.53 -3.43
N VAL A 519 13.55 5.81 -3.82
CA VAL A 519 14.21 6.91 -3.09
C VAL A 519 13.60 7.07 -1.71
N TYR A 520 14.46 7.12 -0.70
CA TYR A 520 14.07 7.28 0.70
C TYR A 520 15.15 8.05 1.46
N ALA A 521 14.72 8.95 2.33
CA ALA A 521 15.53 9.57 3.36
C ALA A 521 14.72 9.56 4.67
N GLY A 522 15.32 9.13 5.78
CA GLY A 522 14.63 9.05 7.08
C GLY A 522 15.60 8.97 8.25
N ASP A 523 15.21 9.52 9.39
CA ASP A 523 16.02 9.48 10.61
C ASP A 523 16.18 8.03 11.12
N VAL A 524 17.36 7.71 11.65
CA VAL A 524 17.70 6.38 12.18
C VAL A 524 16.85 5.96 13.39
N ARG A 525 16.22 6.93 14.08
CA ARG A 525 15.26 6.72 15.18
C ARG A 525 13.89 6.27 14.68
N ASP A 526 13.54 6.58 13.44
CA ASP A 526 12.27 6.21 12.80
C ASP A 526 12.41 5.00 11.85
N HIS A 527 13.61 4.41 11.78
CA HIS A 527 13.94 3.31 10.87
C HIS A 527 13.49 1.96 11.46
N PHE A 528 12.47 1.35 10.87
CA PHE A 528 11.83 0.09 11.32
C PHE A 528 11.29 0.16 12.76
N THR A 529 10.59 1.25 13.10
CA THR A 529 9.95 1.45 14.42
C THR A 529 8.43 1.49 14.39
N GLU A 530 7.77 1.05 13.31
CA GLU A 530 6.30 0.99 13.26
C GLU A 530 5.71 -0.01 14.28
N PRO A 531 4.41 0.11 14.65
CA PRO A 531 3.76 -0.86 15.52
C PRO A 531 3.93 -2.29 15.02
N TYR A 532 4.12 -3.22 15.97
CA TYR A 532 4.32 -4.65 15.74
C TYR A 532 5.58 -5.02 14.94
N ARG A 533 6.42 -4.05 14.53
CA ARG A 533 7.57 -4.29 13.63
C ARG A 533 8.59 -5.26 14.25
N PRO A 534 8.85 -6.44 13.64
CA PRO A 534 9.81 -7.41 14.14
C PRO A 534 11.22 -6.84 14.31
N SER A 535 11.97 -7.46 15.20
CA SER A 535 13.35 -7.13 15.54
C SER A 535 14.32 -7.92 14.67
N TYR A 536 14.05 -9.21 14.45
CA TYR A 536 14.97 -10.15 13.80
C TYR A 536 14.32 -11.03 12.70
N HIS A 537 13.04 -10.83 12.39
CA HIS A 537 12.36 -11.47 11.25
C HIS A 537 12.34 -10.56 10.01
N HIS A 538 12.43 -11.13 8.80
CA HIS A 538 12.48 -10.33 7.56
C HIS A 538 11.12 -9.71 7.20
N THR A 539 11.09 -8.39 7.03
CA THR A 539 9.94 -7.59 6.54
C THR A 539 10.38 -6.53 5.55
N LYS A 540 9.56 -6.20 4.54
CA LYS A 540 9.79 -5.02 3.69
C LYS A 540 9.71 -3.74 4.52
N ARG A 541 10.54 -2.73 4.19
CA ARG A 541 10.39 -1.33 4.66
C ARG A 541 8.93 -0.86 4.53
N SER A 542 8.31 -1.10 3.38
CA SER A 542 6.90 -0.78 3.11
C SER A 542 6.29 -1.70 2.05
N GLY A 543 4.97 -1.87 2.09
CA GLY A 543 4.26 -2.87 1.29
C GLY A 543 4.28 -4.26 1.93
N SER A 544 3.89 -5.29 1.17
CA SER A 544 3.75 -6.66 1.67
C SER A 544 5.00 -7.51 1.45
N ALA A 545 5.38 -8.28 2.46
CA ALA A 545 6.13 -9.51 2.30
C ALA A 545 5.15 -10.70 2.26
N CYS A 546 5.23 -11.50 1.21
CA CYS A 546 4.40 -12.68 0.97
C CYS A 546 5.28 -13.95 0.87
N ASP A 547 4.86 -14.99 0.13
CA ASP A 547 5.60 -16.23 -0.09
C ASP A 547 7.11 -16.01 -0.33
N PRO A 548 8.02 -16.67 0.42
CA PRO A 548 9.43 -16.73 0.04
C PRO A 548 9.58 -17.49 -1.28
N ASN A 549 10.46 -17.00 -2.13
CA ASN A 549 10.74 -17.54 -3.46
C ASN A 549 12.26 -17.63 -3.67
N GLY A 550 12.68 -18.43 -4.65
CA GLY A 550 14.04 -18.34 -5.16
C GLY A 550 15.17 -18.62 -4.17
N LEU A 551 14.89 -19.27 -3.03
CA LEU A 551 15.87 -19.41 -1.95
C LEU A 551 17.09 -20.21 -2.41
N VAL A 552 18.23 -19.55 -2.49
CA VAL A 552 19.51 -20.13 -2.96
C VAL A 552 20.67 -19.43 -2.26
N TRP A 553 21.74 -20.16 -1.95
CA TRP A 553 23.02 -19.54 -1.59
C TRP A 553 23.96 -19.51 -2.80
N PHE A 554 24.63 -18.38 -3.01
CA PHE A 554 25.53 -18.19 -4.14
C PHE A 554 26.70 -17.26 -3.77
N GLU A 555 27.92 -17.72 -4.04
CA GLU A 555 29.19 -16.98 -3.85
C GLU A 555 29.31 -16.15 -2.55
N GLY A 556 28.82 -16.67 -1.42
CA GLY A 556 28.91 -16.03 -0.10
C GLY A 556 27.62 -15.44 0.44
N GLU A 557 26.54 -15.38 -0.35
CA GLU A 557 25.27 -14.74 0.03
C GLU A 557 24.09 -15.71 -0.06
N TYR A 558 23.24 -15.70 0.96
CA TYR A 558 21.90 -16.25 0.91
C TYR A 558 20.97 -15.24 0.23
N HIS A 559 20.26 -15.68 -0.79
CA HIS A 559 19.27 -14.90 -1.52
C HIS A 559 17.86 -15.21 -1.00
N LEU A 560 17.16 -14.17 -0.56
CA LEU A 560 15.74 -14.20 -0.23
C LEU A 560 14.99 -13.38 -1.28
N PHE A 561 14.40 -14.06 -2.27
CA PHE A 561 13.35 -13.46 -3.08
C PHE A 561 12.02 -13.68 -2.40
N HIS A 562 11.03 -12.83 -2.64
CA HIS A 562 9.66 -13.11 -2.21
C HIS A 562 8.64 -12.40 -3.08
N GLN A 563 7.42 -12.91 -3.06
CA GLN A 563 6.26 -12.30 -3.71
C GLN A 563 6.03 -10.87 -3.21
N ASP A 564 5.85 -9.95 -4.15
CA ASP A 564 5.34 -8.59 -3.96
C ASP A 564 4.42 -8.24 -5.14
N GLN A 565 3.12 -8.46 -4.97
CA GLN A 565 2.08 -8.10 -5.96
C GLN A 565 2.32 -8.67 -7.39
N GLY A 566 2.88 -9.88 -7.51
CA GLY A 566 3.21 -10.48 -8.80
C GLY A 566 4.52 -9.98 -9.41
N GLN A 567 5.45 -9.58 -8.56
CA GLN A 567 6.85 -9.30 -8.82
C GLN A 567 7.67 -10.02 -7.74
N TRP A 568 8.93 -10.35 -8.02
CA TRP A 568 9.85 -10.85 -6.99
C TRP A 568 10.65 -9.67 -6.42
N ALA A 569 10.34 -9.29 -5.18
CA ALA A 569 11.23 -8.49 -4.36
C ALA A 569 12.43 -9.34 -3.94
N HIS A 570 13.54 -8.69 -3.56
CA HIS A 570 14.82 -9.37 -3.32
C HIS A 570 15.58 -8.75 -2.15
N ALA A 571 16.15 -9.59 -1.30
CA ALA A 571 17.14 -9.24 -0.29
C ALA A 571 18.26 -10.29 -0.25
N VAL A 572 19.45 -9.88 0.21
CA VAL A 572 20.59 -10.77 0.49
C VAL A 572 21.03 -10.69 1.94
N SER A 573 21.63 -11.76 2.44
CA SER A 573 22.27 -11.83 3.76
C SER A 573 23.46 -12.79 3.72
N THR A 574 24.48 -12.56 4.54
CA THR A 574 25.61 -13.49 4.74
C THR A 574 25.38 -14.47 5.90
N ASP A 575 24.31 -14.30 6.68
CA ASP A 575 24.06 -15.01 7.96
C ASP A 575 22.59 -15.41 8.18
N LEU A 576 21.75 -15.28 7.16
CA LEU A 576 20.29 -15.46 7.16
C LEU A 576 19.49 -14.50 8.08
N LEU A 577 20.11 -13.49 8.69
CA LEU A 577 19.49 -12.60 9.69
C LEU A 577 19.57 -11.11 9.32
N HIS A 578 20.75 -10.64 8.90
CA HIS A 578 20.98 -9.24 8.54
C HIS A 578 20.68 -8.98 7.06
N TRP A 579 19.38 -8.98 6.74
CA TRP A 579 18.87 -8.81 5.38
C TRP A 579 19.08 -7.40 4.82
N ARG A 580 19.58 -7.33 3.59
CA ARG A 580 19.79 -6.10 2.81
C ARG A 580 18.95 -6.15 1.54
N ALA A 581 17.97 -5.24 1.45
CA ALA A 581 17.09 -5.15 0.29
C ALA A 581 17.88 -4.72 -0.97
N LEU A 582 17.54 -5.35 -2.09
CA LEU A 582 18.06 -5.09 -3.44
C LEU A 582 16.92 -4.58 -4.34
N PRO A 583 17.20 -4.16 -5.59
CA PRO A 583 16.14 -3.84 -6.54
C PRO A 583 15.27 -5.08 -6.83
N LEU A 584 14.06 -4.88 -7.34
CA LEU A 584 13.20 -5.99 -7.77
C LEU A 584 13.93 -6.91 -8.77
N ALA A 585 13.89 -8.22 -8.51
CA ALA A 585 14.58 -9.21 -9.31
C ALA A 585 13.81 -9.56 -10.58
N LEU A 586 12.52 -9.93 -10.42
CA LEU A 586 11.61 -10.23 -11.52
C LEU A 586 10.43 -9.26 -11.49
N GLU A 587 10.43 -8.28 -12.39
CA GLU A 587 9.31 -7.36 -12.57
C GLU A 587 8.19 -7.98 -13.42
N ARG A 588 7.01 -7.34 -13.43
CA ARG A 588 5.91 -7.73 -14.33
C ARG A 588 6.38 -7.53 -15.77
N ASN A 589 6.11 -8.51 -16.63
CA ASN A 589 6.61 -8.53 -18.00
C ASN A 589 5.51 -8.85 -19.01
N ALA A 590 5.88 -8.99 -20.28
CA ALA A 590 4.96 -9.28 -21.39
C ALA A 590 4.18 -10.60 -21.25
N TYR A 591 4.59 -11.50 -20.35
CA TYR A 591 3.91 -12.75 -20.04
C TYR A 591 2.99 -12.67 -18.80
N GLY A 592 2.95 -11.51 -18.12
CA GLY A 592 2.08 -11.25 -16.97
C GLY A 592 2.84 -10.96 -15.67
N HIS A 593 2.23 -11.35 -14.56
CA HIS A 593 2.83 -11.36 -13.23
C HIS A 593 3.88 -12.46 -13.10
N CYS A 594 4.93 -12.19 -12.33
CA CYS A 594 5.89 -13.18 -11.83
C CYS A 594 5.42 -13.66 -10.46
N TRP A 595 4.81 -14.84 -10.41
CA TRP A 595 4.36 -15.53 -9.21
C TRP A 595 5.41 -16.50 -8.67
N SER A 596 5.10 -17.15 -7.55
CA SER A 596 5.99 -17.98 -6.75
C SER A 596 6.70 -19.10 -7.52
N GLY A 597 7.82 -19.54 -6.96
CA GLY A 597 8.77 -20.48 -7.55
C GLY A 597 10.13 -20.46 -6.86
N SER A 598 11.16 -20.98 -7.53
CA SER A 598 12.47 -21.31 -6.95
C SER A 598 13.64 -20.79 -7.78
N ALA A 599 14.86 -20.94 -7.27
CA ALA A 599 16.08 -20.68 -8.01
C ALA A 599 17.13 -21.70 -7.61
N VAL A 600 18.09 -21.93 -8.51
CA VAL A 600 19.20 -22.87 -8.33
C VAL A 600 20.51 -22.24 -8.79
N ALA A 601 21.61 -22.71 -8.23
CA ALA A 601 22.96 -22.37 -8.67
C ALA A 601 23.42 -23.36 -9.76
N ASP A 602 23.51 -22.90 -11.01
CA ASP A 602 24.16 -23.66 -12.07
C ASP A 602 25.67 -23.45 -11.96
N LEU A 603 26.32 -24.29 -11.16
CA LEU A 603 27.75 -24.19 -10.84
C LEU A 603 28.68 -24.69 -11.96
N HIS A 604 28.14 -25.38 -12.97
CA HIS A 604 28.91 -26.13 -13.97
C HIS A 604 28.45 -25.87 -15.41
N ASP A 605 27.64 -24.81 -15.61
CA ASP A 605 27.00 -24.44 -16.87
C ASP A 605 26.25 -25.60 -17.56
N ALA A 606 25.50 -26.38 -16.77
CA ALA A 606 24.65 -27.47 -17.28
C ALA A 606 23.58 -26.95 -18.26
N SER A 607 23.19 -25.67 -18.13
CA SER A 607 22.28 -24.98 -19.04
C SER A 607 22.93 -24.38 -20.29
N GLY A 608 24.25 -24.19 -20.32
CA GLY A 608 24.96 -23.46 -21.38
C GLY A 608 24.69 -21.95 -21.41
N LEU A 609 24.05 -21.39 -20.38
CA LEU A 609 23.73 -19.95 -20.28
C LEU A 609 24.89 -19.09 -19.77
N PHE A 610 25.91 -19.70 -19.16
CA PHE A 610 26.98 -19.02 -18.42
C PHE A 610 28.34 -19.08 -19.12
N GLY A 611 28.43 -19.75 -20.29
CA GLY A 611 29.62 -19.77 -21.14
C GLY A 611 30.80 -20.56 -20.56
N GLY A 612 30.52 -21.61 -19.79
CA GLY A 612 31.47 -22.36 -18.97
C GLY A 612 31.76 -21.72 -17.59
N GLY A 613 31.04 -20.66 -17.23
CA GLY A 613 31.04 -20.07 -15.89
C GLY A 613 29.97 -20.67 -14.97
N SER A 614 29.52 -19.88 -14.00
CA SER A 614 28.43 -20.24 -13.09
C SER A 614 27.48 -19.07 -12.89
N GLY A 615 26.22 -19.35 -12.53
CA GLY A 615 25.23 -18.31 -12.24
C GLY A 615 23.95 -18.87 -11.63
N LEU A 616 22.92 -18.04 -11.61
CA LEU A 616 21.60 -18.40 -11.06
C LEU A 616 20.55 -18.55 -12.15
N ILE A 617 19.70 -19.56 -12.02
CA ILE A 617 18.46 -19.70 -12.80
C ILE A 617 17.28 -19.69 -11.83
N ALA A 618 16.32 -18.80 -12.07
CA ALA A 618 15.06 -18.68 -11.33
C ALA A 618 13.91 -19.22 -12.18
N TYR A 619 13.13 -20.15 -11.62
CA TYR A 619 11.90 -20.68 -12.19
C TYR A 619 10.71 -20.05 -11.49
N TYR A 620 9.82 -19.45 -12.27
CA TYR A 620 8.69 -18.69 -11.75
C TYR A 620 7.41 -19.03 -12.50
N THR A 621 6.27 -18.86 -11.83
CA THR A 621 4.96 -18.99 -12.47
C THR A 621 4.64 -17.68 -13.17
N SER A 622 4.44 -17.70 -14.48
CA SER A 622 3.85 -16.57 -15.21
C SER A 622 2.32 -16.67 -15.19
N PHE A 623 1.65 -15.60 -14.74
CA PHE A 623 0.19 -15.50 -14.64
C PHE A 623 -0.30 -14.23 -15.36
N HIS A 624 -1.20 -14.38 -16.33
CA HIS A 624 -1.72 -13.25 -17.11
C HIS A 624 -3.23 -13.06 -16.83
N PRO A 625 -3.65 -12.04 -16.05
CA PRO A 625 -5.00 -11.95 -15.50
C PRO A 625 -6.12 -11.90 -16.56
N ASP A 626 -5.88 -11.23 -17.69
CA ASP A 626 -6.89 -11.04 -18.74
C ASP A 626 -6.99 -12.21 -19.73
N ARG A 627 -6.21 -13.29 -19.55
CA ARG A 627 -6.35 -14.52 -20.37
C ARG A 627 -7.36 -15.47 -19.73
N ILE A 628 -7.96 -16.34 -20.55
CA ILE A 628 -8.86 -17.41 -20.07
C ILE A 628 -8.09 -18.26 -19.03
N GLY A 629 -8.79 -18.61 -17.93
CA GLY A 629 -8.20 -19.30 -16.77
C GLY A 629 -7.17 -18.48 -15.96
N GLY A 630 -6.83 -17.26 -16.37
CA GLY A 630 -5.64 -16.56 -15.89
C GLY A 630 -4.32 -17.21 -16.34
N ASN A 631 -4.36 -18.05 -17.38
CA ASN A 631 -3.31 -18.93 -17.91
C ASN A 631 -1.97 -18.92 -17.14
N GLN A 632 -1.86 -19.80 -16.14
CA GLN A 632 -0.65 -20.01 -15.33
C GLN A 632 0.32 -20.95 -16.07
N SER A 633 1.61 -20.60 -16.18
CA SER A 633 2.63 -21.47 -16.80
C SER A 633 4.05 -21.19 -16.30
N VAL A 634 4.92 -22.21 -16.25
CA VAL A 634 6.30 -22.07 -15.76
C VAL A 634 7.19 -21.39 -16.79
N ARG A 635 7.96 -20.42 -16.36
CA ARG A 635 9.04 -19.77 -17.11
C ARG A 635 10.32 -19.74 -16.30
N ALA A 636 11.42 -19.41 -16.97
CA ALA A 636 12.71 -19.19 -16.32
C ALA A 636 13.27 -17.79 -16.63
N ALA A 637 14.11 -17.31 -15.73
CA ALA A 637 15.02 -16.19 -15.94
C ALA A 637 16.40 -16.58 -15.39
N TYR A 638 17.47 -15.94 -15.85
CA TYR A 638 18.83 -16.23 -15.40
C TYR A 638 19.63 -14.97 -15.09
N SER A 639 20.62 -15.10 -14.21
CA SER A 639 21.47 -14.01 -13.74
C SER A 639 22.94 -14.41 -13.76
N THR A 640 23.76 -13.56 -14.39
CA THR A 640 25.22 -13.73 -14.53
C THR A 640 26.00 -12.76 -13.64
N ASP A 641 25.34 -12.09 -12.68
CA ASP A 641 25.91 -11.04 -11.82
C ASP A 641 25.54 -11.23 -10.34
N ARG A 642 25.50 -12.49 -9.89
CA ARG A 642 25.11 -12.89 -8.53
C ARG A 642 23.69 -12.42 -8.16
N GLY A 643 22.73 -12.63 -9.05
CA GLY A 643 21.31 -12.35 -8.81
C GLY A 643 20.90 -10.88 -8.81
N ARG A 644 21.77 -9.95 -9.28
CA ARG A 644 21.52 -8.50 -9.24
C ARG A 644 20.82 -7.95 -10.49
N SER A 645 20.85 -8.67 -11.59
CA SER A 645 20.05 -8.45 -12.79
C SER A 645 19.63 -9.78 -13.41
N TRP A 646 18.47 -9.79 -14.05
CA TRP A 646 17.80 -11.00 -14.53
C TRP A 646 17.37 -10.85 -15.98
N GLN A 647 17.65 -11.88 -16.78
CA GLN A 647 17.27 -11.98 -18.18
C GLN A 647 16.22 -13.09 -18.33
N THR A 648 15.05 -12.78 -18.89
CA THR A 648 14.01 -13.79 -19.14
C THR A 648 14.51 -14.79 -20.19
N TYR A 649 14.40 -16.08 -19.88
CA TYR A 649 14.74 -17.17 -20.80
C TYR A 649 13.53 -17.58 -21.65
N GLY A 650 13.78 -17.95 -22.90
CA GLY A 650 12.78 -18.47 -23.83
C GLY A 650 11.99 -17.41 -24.59
N GLY A 651 11.09 -17.88 -25.46
CA GLY A 651 10.26 -17.05 -26.34
C GLY A 651 8.81 -16.92 -25.84
N PRO A 652 7.83 -16.76 -26.75
CA PRO A 652 6.42 -16.66 -26.37
C PRO A 652 5.90 -17.95 -25.74
N GLU A 653 6.45 -19.11 -26.09
CA GLU A 653 6.15 -20.39 -25.43
C GLU A 653 6.71 -20.43 -24.00
N PRO A 654 6.00 -21.04 -23.03
CA PRO A 654 6.49 -21.26 -21.68
C PRO A 654 7.49 -22.42 -21.62
N LEU A 655 8.25 -22.51 -20.52
CA LEU A 655 9.18 -23.62 -20.27
C LEU A 655 8.43 -24.90 -19.90
N VAL A 656 7.34 -24.78 -19.14
CA VAL A 656 6.34 -25.84 -18.95
C VAL A 656 4.95 -25.22 -19.10
N GLY A 657 4.20 -25.69 -20.11
CA GLY A 657 2.83 -25.24 -20.37
C GLY A 657 1.81 -25.83 -19.40
N ASN A 658 0.68 -25.15 -19.24
CA ASN A 658 -0.44 -25.61 -18.41
C ASN A 658 -1.06 -26.90 -18.99
N PRO A 659 -1.11 -28.03 -18.26
CA PRO A 659 -1.73 -29.26 -18.76
C PRO A 659 -3.26 -29.26 -18.72
N GLY A 660 -3.91 -28.22 -18.16
CA GLY A 660 -5.35 -28.09 -17.94
C GLY A 660 -6.21 -27.84 -19.19
N GLY A 661 -5.85 -28.43 -20.34
CA GLY A 661 -6.58 -28.29 -21.60
C GLY A 661 -6.32 -26.97 -22.34
N PRO A 662 -6.99 -26.75 -23.49
CA PRO A 662 -6.73 -25.59 -24.37
C PRO A 662 -7.06 -24.24 -23.72
N ASP A 663 -7.95 -24.24 -22.73
CA ASP A 663 -8.37 -23.04 -21.98
C ASP A 663 -7.45 -22.73 -20.77
N GLY A 664 -6.42 -23.55 -20.51
CA GLY A 664 -5.49 -23.37 -19.38
C GLY A 664 -6.17 -23.46 -18.00
N GLY A 665 -7.22 -24.26 -17.88
CA GLY A 665 -8.18 -24.21 -16.77
C GLY A 665 -7.75 -24.85 -15.45
N TRP A 666 -6.46 -25.17 -15.27
CA TRP A 666 -5.93 -25.65 -13.99
C TRP A 666 -5.10 -24.55 -13.30
N ASP A 667 -5.25 -24.45 -11.98
CA ASP A 667 -4.22 -23.88 -11.12
C ASP A 667 -2.92 -24.67 -11.32
N PHE A 668 -1.86 -24.04 -11.82
CA PHE A 668 -0.63 -24.71 -12.23
C PHE A 668 0.56 -23.80 -11.93
N ARG A 669 1.15 -23.97 -10.75
CA ARG A 669 2.07 -22.98 -10.17
C ARG A 669 3.11 -23.57 -9.21
N ASP A 670 4.03 -22.69 -8.84
CA ASP A 670 5.04 -22.81 -7.80
C ASP A 670 6.09 -23.89 -8.10
N PRO A 671 6.88 -23.74 -9.18
CA PRO A 671 7.92 -24.69 -9.55
C PRO A 671 9.11 -24.62 -8.59
N LYS A 672 9.32 -25.68 -7.80
CA LYS A 672 10.56 -25.92 -7.06
C LYS A 672 11.49 -26.85 -7.84
N VAL A 673 12.69 -26.36 -8.16
CA VAL A 673 13.76 -27.13 -8.78
C VAL A 673 14.82 -27.50 -7.76
N LEU A 674 15.41 -28.69 -7.92
CA LEU A 674 16.52 -29.22 -7.13
C LEU A 674 17.36 -30.23 -7.95
N ARG A 675 18.46 -30.68 -7.35
CA ARG A 675 19.40 -31.67 -7.91
C ARG A 675 19.27 -33.04 -7.24
N ASP A 676 19.15 -34.10 -8.04
CA ASP A 676 19.15 -35.52 -7.65
C ASP A 676 20.49 -36.15 -8.07
N GLU A 677 21.51 -35.93 -7.24
CA GLU A 677 22.90 -36.34 -7.51
C GLU A 677 23.06 -37.84 -7.70
N ALA A 678 22.25 -38.65 -7.00
CA ALA A 678 22.30 -40.11 -7.08
C ALA A 678 21.99 -40.66 -8.48
N ARG A 679 21.41 -39.83 -9.36
CA ARG A 679 21.03 -40.19 -10.75
C ARG A 679 21.53 -39.21 -11.79
N ASP A 680 22.31 -38.21 -11.39
CA ASP A 680 22.81 -37.12 -12.24
C ASP A 680 21.68 -36.36 -12.97
N GLN A 681 20.62 -35.96 -12.26
CA GLN A 681 19.51 -35.23 -12.90
C GLN A 681 19.00 -34.07 -12.06
N TRP A 682 18.31 -33.14 -12.71
CA TRP A 682 17.53 -32.10 -12.07
C TRP A 682 16.07 -32.54 -11.98
N VAL A 683 15.40 -32.20 -10.88
CA VAL A 683 13.98 -32.50 -10.64
C VAL A 683 13.24 -31.18 -10.41
N MET A 684 12.09 -31.02 -11.07
CA MET A 684 11.12 -29.97 -10.80
C MET A 684 9.87 -30.60 -10.20
N VAL A 685 9.44 -30.13 -9.04
CA VAL A 685 8.09 -30.36 -8.51
C VAL A 685 7.27 -29.08 -8.68
N VAL A 686 6.04 -29.21 -9.17
CA VAL A 686 5.12 -28.09 -9.45
C VAL A 686 3.69 -28.52 -9.14
N SER A 687 2.86 -27.62 -8.61
CA SER A 687 1.45 -27.91 -8.37
C SER A 687 0.65 -27.84 -9.67
N GLY A 688 -0.39 -28.67 -9.81
CA GLY A 688 -1.25 -28.72 -11.00
C GLY A 688 -2.61 -29.32 -10.72
N GLY A 689 -3.65 -28.50 -10.60
CA GLY A 689 -5.02 -28.93 -10.31
C GLY A 689 -5.17 -29.45 -8.88
N ASP A 690 -5.37 -30.77 -8.73
CA ASP A 690 -5.57 -31.49 -7.46
C ASP A 690 -4.34 -32.32 -7.03
N HIS A 691 -3.18 -32.12 -7.67
CA HIS A 691 -1.99 -32.94 -7.48
C HIS A 691 -0.69 -32.16 -7.71
N VAL A 692 0.45 -32.71 -7.24
CA VAL A 692 1.79 -32.27 -7.68
C VAL A 692 2.24 -33.08 -8.88
N ARG A 693 3.10 -32.47 -9.71
CA ARG A 693 3.69 -33.06 -10.92
C ARG A 693 5.21 -33.03 -10.79
N PHE A 694 5.85 -34.14 -11.15
CA PHE A 694 7.31 -34.25 -11.20
C PHE A 694 7.79 -34.22 -12.65
N LEU A 695 8.78 -33.37 -12.93
CA LEU A 695 9.49 -33.30 -14.20
C LEU A 695 10.99 -33.47 -13.97
N THR A 696 11.70 -34.03 -14.93
CA THR A 696 13.16 -34.17 -14.89
C THR A 696 13.84 -33.46 -16.05
N SER A 697 15.07 -33.02 -15.83
CA SER A 697 15.95 -32.41 -16.83
C SER A 697 17.40 -32.84 -16.62
N ARG A 698 18.21 -32.78 -17.69
CA ARG A 698 19.68 -32.91 -17.65
C ARG A 698 20.39 -31.56 -17.81
N ASP A 699 19.69 -30.57 -18.34
CA ASP A 699 20.25 -29.30 -18.84
C ASP A 699 19.53 -28.06 -18.29
N LEU A 700 18.71 -28.21 -17.24
CA LEU A 700 17.93 -27.14 -16.59
C LEU A 700 16.86 -26.46 -17.49
N LEU A 701 16.84 -26.72 -18.79
CA LEU A 701 16.03 -25.99 -19.78
C LEU A 701 14.96 -26.87 -20.43
N HIS A 702 15.27 -28.13 -20.73
CA HIS A 702 14.31 -29.07 -21.31
C HIS A 702 13.76 -30.00 -20.22
N TRP A 703 12.46 -29.90 -19.96
CA TRP A 703 11.77 -30.58 -18.86
C TRP A 703 10.82 -31.67 -19.36
N THR A 704 11.03 -32.91 -18.92
CA THR A 704 10.19 -34.07 -19.25
C THR A 704 9.31 -34.42 -18.06
N HIS A 705 7.98 -34.44 -18.22
CA HIS A 705 7.07 -34.94 -17.18
C HIS A 705 7.25 -36.45 -16.99
N VAL A 706 7.51 -36.88 -15.75
CA VAL A 706 7.79 -38.28 -15.40
C VAL A 706 6.68 -38.93 -14.57
N SER A 707 6.07 -38.22 -13.62
CA SER A 707 4.95 -38.74 -12.82
C SER A 707 4.16 -37.62 -12.14
N SER A 708 3.04 -37.98 -11.50
CA SER A 708 2.22 -37.08 -10.70
C SER A 708 1.78 -37.77 -9.41
N PHE A 709 1.65 -37.03 -8.31
CA PHE A 709 1.28 -37.53 -6.99
C PHE A 709 0.20 -36.65 -6.37
N GLY A 710 -0.81 -37.26 -5.74
CA GLY A 710 -1.85 -36.53 -4.99
C GLY A 710 -3.31 -36.90 -5.29
N TYR A 711 -3.57 -37.71 -6.32
CA TYR A 711 -4.93 -38.05 -6.75
C TYR A 711 -5.77 -38.82 -5.70
N GLY A 712 -7.09 -38.64 -5.77
CA GLY A 712 -8.08 -39.46 -5.06
C GLY A 712 -7.99 -39.32 -3.54
N PRO A 713 -7.73 -40.41 -2.78
CA PRO A 713 -7.68 -40.37 -1.31
C PRO A 713 -6.48 -39.60 -0.74
N TRP A 714 -5.59 -39.09 -1.60
CA TRP A 714 -4.49 -38.20 -1.22
C TRP A 714 -4.87 -36.71 -1.22
N VAL A 715 -5.93 -36.32 -1.92
CA VAL A 715 -6.37 -34.93 -2.08
C VAL A 715 -6.83 -34.40 -0.73
N THR A 716 -6.19 -33.34 -0.24
CA THR A 716 -6.64 -32.59 0.94
C THR A 716 -7.68 -31.55 0.55
N GLY A 717 -8.32 -30.92 1.54
CA GLY A 717 -8.96 -29.63 1.29
C GLY A 717 -7.92 -28.54 0.93
N GLY A 718 -8.38 -27.50 0.25
CA GLY A 718 -7.55 -26.36 -0.17
C GLY A 718 -6.91 -26.57 -1.54
N VAL A 719 -6.46 -25.49 -2.17
CA VAL A 719 -5.59 -25.58 -3.35
C VAL A 719 -4.19 -25.98 -2.88
N TRP A 720 -3.48 -26.77 -3.67
CA TRP A 720 -2.08 -27.17 -3.39
C TRP A 720 -1.13 -26.14 -3.99
N GLU A 721 -0.20 -25.65 -3.18
CA GLU A 721 0.61 -24.46 -3.44
C GLU A 721 2.01 -24.65 -2.83
N CYS A 722 3.03 -24.01 -3.38
CA CYS A 722 4.43 -24.06 -2.91
C CYS A 722 4.93 -25.46 -2.50
N PRO A 723 4.97 -26.44 -3.42
CA PRO A 723 5.55 -27.75 -3.17
C PRO A 723 7.09 -27.69 -3.12
N ASP A 724 7.70 -28.57 -2.32
CA ASP A 724 9.14 -28.80 -2.27
C ASP A 724 9.43 -30.29 -2.04
N LEU A 725 10.55 -30.79 -2.59
CA LEU A 725 10.99 -32.18 -2.53
C LEU A 725 12.49 -32.19 -2.22
N PHE A 726 12.92 -32.85 -1.15
CA PHE A 726 14.36 -32.90 -0.82
C PHE A 726 14.76 -34.16 -0.03
N PRO A 727 16.00 -34.66 -0.21
CA PRO A 727 16.56 -35.73 0.61
C PRO A 727 17.07 -35.21 1.96
N LEU A 728 16.99 -36.05 2.99
CA LEU A 728 17.63 -35.86 4.30
C LEU A 728 18.16 -37.19 4.86
N PRO A 729 19.32 -37.20 5.55
CA PRO A 729 19.80 -38.36 6.29
C PRO A 729 18.96 -38.60 7.56
N VAL A 730 18.61 -39.85 7.83
CA VAL A 730 17.87 -40.26 9.03
C VAL A 730 18.84 -40.54 10.17
N ASP A 731 18.62 -39.90 11.33
CA ASP A 731 19.53 -39.90 12.49
C ASP A 731 20.93 -39.30 12.20
N GLY A 732 21.08 -38.60 11.08
CA GLY A 732 22.37 -38.08 10.59
C GLY A 732 23.23 -39.12 9.85
N ASP A 733 22.70 -40.31 9.58
CA ASP A 733 23.36 -41.37 8.80
C ASP A 733 23.17 -41.11 7.29
N PRO A 734 24.24 -40.82 6.51
CA PRO A 734 24.13 -40.55 5.08
C PRO A 734 23.70 -41.77 4.26
N ASP A 735 24.06 -42.99 4.71
CA ASP A 735 23.68 -44.23 4.03
C ASP A 735 22.19 -44.56 4.25
N ARG A 736 21.52 -43.88 5.20
CA ARG A 736 20.08 -43.96 5.48
C ARG A 736 19.36 -42.65 5.08
N THR A 737 19.43 -42.30 3.81
CA THR A 737 18.68 -41.15 3.26
C THR A 737 17.19 -41.49 3.03
N ALA A 738 16.30 -40.61 3.46
CA ALA A 738 14.88 -40.60 3.09
C ALA A 738 14.51 -39.25 2.43
N TRP A 739 13.44 -39.24 1.64
CA TRP A 739 12.97 -38.06 0.92
C TRP A 739 11.74 -37.45 1.60
N VAL A 740 11.70 -36.13 1.67
CA VAL A 740 10.56 -35.35 2.18
C VAL A 740 9.88 -34.66 1.01
N LEU A 741 8.60 -34.92 0.82
CA LEU A 741 7.71 -34.13 -0.04
C LEU A 741 6.86 -33.23 0.86
N THR A 742 6.98 -31.92 0.72
CA THR A 742 6.17 -30.93 1.45
C THR A 742 5.35 -30.10 0.46
N LEU A 743 4.20 -29.60 0.88
CA LEU A 743 3.44 -28.59 0.17
C LEU A 743 2.63 -27.72 1.15
N SER A 744 2.12 -26.62 0.64
CA SER A 744 1.20 -25.75 1.36
C SER A 744 -0.23 -25.92 0.84
N THR A 745 -1.22 -25.85 1.73
CA THR A 745 -2.64 -25.93 1.38
C THR A 745 -3.33 -24.58 1.62
N GLY A 746 -4.00 -24.02 0.62
CA GLY A 746 -4.80 -22.80 0.74
C GLY A 746 -5.97 -22.92 1.74
N ALA A 747 -6.40 -21.80 2.32
CA ALA A 747 -7.32 -21.81 3.47
C ALA A 747 -8.74 -22.32 3.15
N VAL A 748 -9.12 -23.45 3.75
CA VAL A 748 -10.51 -23.95 3.78
C VAL A 748 -10.89 -24.47 5.17
N ARG A 749 -12.19 -24.79 5.37
CA ARG A 749 -12.68 -25.36 6.64
C ARG A 749 -12.10 -26.74 6.97
N ALA A 750 -11.72 -27.53 5.96
CA ALA A 750 -11.14 -28.86 6.15
C ALA A 750 -9.67 -28.83 6.61
N THR A 751 -8.96 -27.70 6.41
CA THR A 751 -7.54 -27.52 6.78
C THR A 751 -7.36 -26.62 8.02
N ASP A 752 -8.45 -26.02 8.51
CA ASP A 752 -8.51 -25.02 9.59
C ASP A 752 -7.62 -23.77 9.31
N GLY A 753 -7.87 -23.14 8.17
CA GLY A 753 -7.01 -22.11 7.59
C GLY A 753 -6.00 -22.70 6.62
N SER A 754 -5.02 -21.92 6.17
CA SER A 754 -3.91 -22.45 5.37
C SER A 754 -2.88 -23.16 6.25
N ALA A 755 -2.08 -24.05 5.66
CA ALA A 755 -1.12 -24.88 6.40
C ALA A 755 0.06 -25.32 5.52
N ALA A 756 1.18 -25.69 6.14
CA ALA A 756 2.23 -26.50 5.53
C ALA A 756 2.15 -27.95 6.02
N VAL A 757 2.25 -28.90 5.09
CA VAL A 757 2.17 -30.36 5.34
C VAL A 757 3.23 -31.13 4.57
N HIS A 758 3.66 -32.27 5.09
CA HIS A 758 4.66 -33.13 4.45
C HIS A 758 4.34 -34.62 4.55
N LEU A 759 5.08 -35.39 3.74
CA LEU A 759 5.19 -36.84 3.75
C LEU A 759 6.68 -37.18 3.70
N THR A 760 7.06 -38.31 4.31
CA THR A 760 8.36 -38.93 4.07
C THR A 760 8.21 -40.06 3.06
N GLY A 761 9.31 -40.55 2.48
CA GLY A 761 9.27 -41.67 1.54
C GLY A 761 10.54 -41.83 0.72
N ALA A 762 10.39 -42.47 -0.43
CA ALA A 762 11.47 -42.74 -1.37
C ALA A 762 11.21 -42.09 -2.74
N TRP A 763 12.22 -41.42 -3.28
CA TRP A 763 12.26 -40.97 -4.68
C TRP A 763 13.06 -41.98 -5.52
N ASP A 764 12.42 -42.61 -6.50
CA ASP A 764 13.04 -43.63 -7.36
C ASP A 764 13.83 -43.06 -8.55
N GLY A 765 13.72 -41.74 -8.79
CA GLY A 765 14.26 -41.03 -9.96
C GLY A 765 13.20 -40.55 -10.94
N THR A 766 11.97 -41.06 -10.81
CA THR A 766 10.81 -40.77 -11.65
C THR A 766 9.53 -40.58 -10.84
N SER A 767 9.39 -41.25 -9.69
CA SER A 767 8.22 -41.21 -8.83
C SER A 767 8.59 -41.09 -7.34
N PHE A 768 7.70 -40.47 -6.57
CA PHE A 768 7.74 -40.42 -5.11
C PHE A 768 6.78 -41.44 -4.53
N THR A 769 7.32 -42.40 -3.75
CA THR A 769 6.55 -43.38 -2.99
C THR A 769 6.54 -42.94 -1.51
N PRO A 770 5.39 -42.53 -0.95
CA PRO A 770 5.32 -42.12 0.45
C PRO A 770 5.42 -43.32 1.42
N ASP A 771 5.96 -43.04 2.59
CA ASP A 771 5.97 -43.93 3.76
C ASP A 771 4.57 -44.10 4.36
N GLN A 772 3.80 -43.00 4.43
CA GLN A 772 2.47 -42.95 5.04
C GLN A 772 1.39 -43.51 4.10
N ALA A 773 0.23 -43.85 4.67
CA ALA A 773 -0.97 -44.22 3.91
C ALA A 773 -1.76 -42.99 3.42
N PRO A 774 -2.67 -43.11 2.44
CA PRO A 774 -3.52 -42.01 1.99
C PRO A 774 -4.28 -41.33 3.14
N GLY A 775 -4.30 -40.01 3.14
CA GLY A 775 -4.80 -39.19 4.26
C GLY A 775 -3.79 -38.97 5.40
N GLY A 776 -2.63 -39.64 5.39
CA GLY A 776 -1.56 -39.54 6.39
C GLY A 776 -0.63 -38.33 6.26
N TRP A 777 -1.09 -37.21 5.70
CA TRP A 777 -0.30 -35.97 5.60
C TRP A 777 0.08 -35.46 7.00
N LEU A 778 1.38 -35.34 7.26
CA LEU A 778 1.92 -34.82 8.52
C LEU A 778 1.92 -33.29 8.51
N ARG A 779 1.67 -32.67 9.66
CA ARG A 779 1.82 -31.20 9.79
C ARG A 779 3.30 -30.86 9.84
N THR A 780 3.72 -29.93 8.98
CA THR A 780 5.05 -29.33 9.04
C THR A 780 5.15 -28.33 10.19
N ASP A 781 4.07 -27.63 10.48
CA ASP A 781 3.93 -26.76 11.63
C ASP A 781 2.50 -26.91 12.20
N HIS A 782 2.37 -26.93 13.52
CA HIS A 782 1.08 -27.08 14.22
C HIS A 782 0.45 -25.73 14.62
N GLY A 783 1.19 -24.63 14.45
CA GLY A 783 0.67 -23.28 14.53
C GLY A 783 -0.24 -22.91 13.35
N ARG A 784 -0.74 -21.67 13.32
CA ARG A 784 -1.54 -21.17 12.20
C ARG A 784 -0.74 -20.41 11.16
N ASP A 785 0.44 -19.89 11.50
CA ASP A 785 1.13 -18.88 10.69
C ASP A 785 2.46 -19.40 10.13
N PHE A 786 2.42 -20.53 9.44
CA PHE A 786 3.58 -21.06 8.70
C PHE A 786 3.09 -21.71 7.40
N TYR A 787 3.35 -21.03 6.28
CA TYR A 787 2.83 -21.34 4.96
C TYR A 787 3.87 -20.96 3.88
N ALA A 788 3.75 -21.49 2.66
CA ALA A 788 4.68 -21.25 1.55
C ALA A 788 6.15 -21.55 1.91
N ALA A 789 6.37 -22.55 2.78
CA ALA A 789 7.70 -22.89 3.27
C ALA A 789 8.49 -23.67 2.22
N VAL A 790 9.60 -23.08 1.75
CA VAL A 790 10.48 -23.65 0.73
C VAL A 790 11.93 -23.64 1.21
N THR A 791 12.72 -24.61 0.75
CA THR A 791 14.11 -24.80 1.14
C THR A 791 15.08 -23.99 0.29
N TYR A 792 16.19 -23.57 0.90
CA TYR A 792 17.37 -23.09 0.21
C TYR A 792 18.00 -24.18 -0.66
N ASP A 793 18.40 -23.81 -1.86
CA ASP A 793 19.35 -24.54 -2.70
C ASP A 793 20.81 -24.14 -2.39
N ASN A 794 21.75 -25.03 -2.71
CA ASN A 794 23.20 -24.79 -2.72
C ASN A 794 23.80 -24.19 -1.42
N THR A 795 23.32 -24.60 -0.23
CA THR A 795 23.82 -24.08 1.06
C THR A 795 25.29 -24.43 1.30
N PRO A 796 26.10 -23.51 1.87
CA PRO A 796 27.58 -23.59 1.84
C PRO A 796 28.17 -24.70 2.71
N ASP A 797 27.38 -25.23 3.63
CA ASP A 797 27.71 -26.29 4.57
C ASP A 797 26.82 -27.54 4.38
N GLY A 798 26.02 -27.57 3.31
CA GLY A 798 25.08 -28.65 2.99
C GLY A 798 23.86 -28.75 3.92
N ARG A 799 23.68 -27.85 4.90
CA ARG A 799 22.48 -27.84 5.75
C ARG A 799 21.23 -27.59 4.90
N ARG A 800 20.21 -28.42 5.04
CA ARG A 800 18.89 -28.11 4.46
C ARG A 800 18.20 -27.10 5.36
N THR A 801 18.06 -25.86 4.91
CA THR A 801 17.42 -24.77 5.65
C THR A 801 16.20 -24.28 4.88
N TRP A 802 15.10 -23.95 5.56
CA TRP A 802 13.94 -23.30 4.95
C TRP A 802 13.52 -22.00 5.63
N LEU A 803 12.67 -21.26 4.93
CA LEU A 803 11.97 -20.07 5.40
C LEU A 803 10.49 -20.19 5.01
N GLY A 804 9.57 -19.81 5.89
CA GLY A 804 8.13 -19.75 5.61
C GLY A 804 7.60 -18.31 5.63
N TRP A 805 6.45 -18.09 5.00
CA TRP A 805 5.64 -16.88 5.19
C TRP A 805 4.82 -17.02 6.49
N THR A 806 4.98 -16.06 7.39
CA THR A 806 4.38 -16.08 8.73
C THR A 806 3.03 -15.36 8.72
N THR A 807 2.01 -16.01 8.16
CA THR A 807 0.59 -15.60 8.25
C THR A 807 -0.32 -16.77 7.85
N ASN A 808 -1.63 -16.53 7.83
CA ASN A 808 -2.63 -17.47 7.29
C ASN A 808 -3.51 -16.81 6.22
N TRP A 809 -3.90 -17.57 5.18
CA TRP A 809 -4.85 -17.10 4.14
C TRP A 809 -6.27 -16.79 4.67
N ASP A 810 -6.64 -17.21 5.90
CA ASP A 810 -7.85 -16.71 6.58
C ASP A 810 -7.76 -15.20 6.97
N TYR A 811 -6.58 -14.56 6.91
CA TYR A 811 -6.35 -13.15 7.31
C TYR A 811 -5.04 -12.47 6.81
N PRO A 812 -4.50 -12.75 5.60
CA PRO A 812 -3.09 -12.54 5.24
C PRO A 812 -2.59 -11.10 5.33
N PHE A 813 -3.48 -10.12 5.10
CA PHE A 813 -3.19 -8.69 5.08
C PHE A 813 -4.09 -7.88 6.01
N SER A 814 -4.84 -8.54 6.92
CA SER A 814 -5.75 -7.87 7.86
C SER A 814 -5.07 -7.46 9.17
N ALA A 815 -3.76 -7.70 9.33
CA ALA A 815 -3.01 -7.28 10.50
C ALA A 815 -2.90 -5.73 10.54
N PRO A 816 -3.06 -5.08 11.71
CA PRO A 816 -3.04 -3.62 11.83
C PRO A 816 -1.63 -3.04 11.97
N THR A 817 -0.75 -3.39 11.03
CA THR A 817 0.71 -3.06 11.00
C THR A 817 1.04 -1.75 10.28
N GLY A 818 0.08 -1.15 9.56
CA GLY A 818 0.23 0.16 8.92
C GLY A 818 0.90 0.09 7.54
N ARG A 819 2.11 0.66 7.40
CA ARG A 819 2.79 0.81 6.09
C ARG A 819 3.46 -0.46 5.56
N TRP A 820 3.56 -1.50 6.39
CA TRP A 820 4.13 -2.80 6.06
C TRP A 820 3.11 -3.90 6.34
N GLN A 821 3.19 -5.03 5.64
CA GLN A 821 2.37 -6.22 5.87
C GLN A 821 3.21 -7.48 5.73
N GLY A 822 2.90 -8.50 6.52
CA GLY A 822 3.56 -9.82 6.47
C GLY A 822 5.02 -9.83 6.95
N GLN A 823 5.45 -11.00 7.42
CA GLN A 823 6.84 -11.28 7.79
C GLN A 823 7.19 -12.72 7.38
N HIS A 824 8.48 -13.03 7.35
CA HIS A 824 8.95 -14.41 7.21
C HIS A 824 9.22 -15.03 8.59
N SER A 825 9.30 -16.35 8.67
CA SER A 825 9.74 -17.06 9.88
C SER A 825 11.21 -16.77 10.18
N VAL A 826 11.73 -17.21 11.34
CA VAL A 826 13.17 -17.42 11.41
C VAL A 826 13.59 -18.53 10.43
N PRO A 827 14.84 -18.54 9.93
CA PRO A 827 15.37 -19.65 9.16
C PRO A 827 15.47 -20.90 10.03
N ARG A 828 15.10 -22.07 9.49
CA ARG A 828 15.11 -23.35 10.22
C ARG A 828 15.90 -24.41 9.47
N GLU A 829 16.85 -25.01 10.17
CA GLU A 829 17.63 -26.18 9.76
C GLU A 829 16.79 -27.46 9.93
N LEU A 830 16.85 -28.36 8.95
CA LEU A 830 16.02 -29.57 8.87
C LEU A 830 16.85 -30.85 9.04
N SER A 831 16.29 -31.83 9.75
CA SER A 831 16.85 -33.18 9.90
C SER A 831 15.74 -34.22 10.03
N LEU A 832 16.05 -35.49 9.77
CA LEU A 832 15.17 -36.62 10.05
C LEU A 832 15.74 -37.44 11.22
N ALA A 833 14.85 -38.00 12.05
CA ALA A 833 15.20 -39.00 13.06
C ALA A 833 14.26 -40.22 12.97
N SER A 834 14.69 -41.38 13.43
CA SER A 834 13.85 -42.60 13.43
C SER A 834 12.64 -42.46 14.36
N GLY A 835 11.43 -42.60 13.81
CA GLY A 835 10.17 -42.53 14.55
C GLY A 835 9.80 -43.83 15.27
N PRO A 836 8.87 -43.77 16.25
CA PRO A 836 8.47 -44.91 17.08
C PRO A 836 7.59 -45.94 16.35
N ASP A 837 7.03 -45.56 15.20
CA ASP A 837 6.28 -46.42 14.27
C ASP A 837 7.16 -47.02 13.15
N GLY A 838 8.43 -46.61 13.07
CA GLY A 838 9.39 -47.04 12.06
C GLY A 838 9.57 -46.07 10.89
N HIS A 839 8.76 -45.00 10.79
CA HIS A 839 8.90 -43.99 9.75
C HIS A 839 9.80 -42.83 10.22
N PRO A 840 10.50 -42.10 9.33
CA PRO A 840 11.28 -40.92 9.72
C PRO A 840 10.40 -39.76 10.21
N VAL A 841 10.85 -39.05 11.23
CA VAL A 841 10.19 -37.86 11.79
C VAL A 841 11.01 -36.61 11.47
N LEU A 842 10.37 -35.60 10.88
CA LEU A 842 10.98 -34.31 10.61
C LEU A 842 11.24 -33.53 11.89
N ARG A 843 12.46 -32.98 12.02
CA ARG A 843 12.89 -32.10 13.09
C ARG A 843 13.37 -30.78 12.51
N GLN A 844 12.89 -29.67 13.05
CA GLN A 844 13.30 -28.31 12.69
C GLN A 844 14.03 -27.64 13.86
N ARG A 845 15.10 -26.90 13.58
CA ARG A 845 15.83 -26.11 14.58
C ARG A 845 16.07 -24.69 14.07
N PRO A 846 15.81 -23.64 14.86
CA PRO A 846 16.24 -22.29 14.50
C PRO A 846 17.75 -22.26 14.30
N VAL A 847 18.20 -21.65 13.19
CA VAL A 847 19.62 -21.60 12.80
C VAL A 847 20.51 -21.09 13.94
N ALA A 848 21.71 -21.67 14.05
CA ALA A 848 22.66 -21.40 15.13
C ALA A 848 23.10 -19.92 15.17
N GLU A 849 23.09 -19.28 14.00
CA GLU A 849 23.36 -17.87 13.75
C GLU A 849 22.53 -16.92 14.65
N LEU A 850 21.31 -17.31 15.07
CA LEU A 850 20.50 -16.53 16.02
C LEU A 850 21.19 -16.29 17.37
N ALA A 851 22.11 -17.17 17.78
CA ALA A 851 22.89 -16.99 19.00
C ALA A 851 23.76 -15.72 18.98
N ALA A 852 24.13 -15.21 17.79
CA ALA A 852 24.87 -13.96 17.65
C ALA A 852 24.06 -12.71 18.04
N LEU A 853 22.72 -12.81 18.08
CA LEU A 853 21.84 -11.72 18.52
C LEU A 853 21.71 -11.62 20.04
N ARG A 854 22.22 -12.59 20.83
CA ARG A 854 22.04 -12.65 22.29
C ARG A 854 22.84 -11.54 23.01
N THR A 855 22.18 -10.42 23.34
CA THR A 855 22.80 -9.25 23.98
C THR A 855 22.99 -9.40 25.49
N ALA A 856 22.06 -10.08 26.15
CA ALA A 856 22.11 -10.39 27.58
C ALA A 856 21.53 -11.79 27.81
N SER A 857 22.13 -12.56 28.72
CA SER A 857 21.75 -13.94 29.00
C SER A 857 21.68 -14.18 30.50
N THR A 858 20.56 -14.73 31.00
CA THR A 858 20.43 -15.19 32.39
C THR A 858 19.98 -16.64 32.42
N VAL A 859 20.67 -17.49 33.20
CA VAL A 859 20.33 -18.90 33.37
C VAL A 859 19.98 -19.19 34.83
N ARG A 860 18.90 -19.92 35.04
CA ARG A 860 18.44 -20.44 36.35
C ARG A 860 18.32 -21.96 36.26
N THR A 861 18.64 -22.68 37.33
CA THR A 861 18.67 -24.15 37.35
C THR A 861 18.07 -24.73 38.62
N GLY A 862 17.37 -25.85 38.51
CA GLY A 862 16.87 -26.60 39.66
C GLY A 862 15.76 -25.92 40.46
N LEU A 863 14.96 -25.04 39.82
CA LEU A 863 13.81 -24.40 40.43
C LEU A 863 12.60 -25.34 40.47
N THR A 864 11.64 -25.06 41.34
CA THR A 864 10.33 -25.72 41.36
C THR A 864 9.24 -24.66 41.24
N ALA A 865 8.30 -24.84 40.32
CA ALA A 865 7.12 -24.01 40.14
C ALA A 865 5.85 -24.81 40.47
N GLY A 866 4.82 -24.11 40.94
CA GLY A 866 3.56 -24.68 41.40
C GLY A 866 2.80 -23.72 42.33
N PRO A 867 1.59 -24.09 42.79
CA PRO A 867 0.75 -23.23 43.63
C PRO A 867 1.47 -22.71 44.89
N GLY A 868 1.52 -21.40 45.06
CA GLY A 868 2.14 -20.73 46.21
C GLY A 868 3.67 -20.66 46.20
N LEU A 869 4.34 -21.11 45.13
CA LEU A 869 5.78 -20.95 44.95
C LEU A 869 6.13 -19.66 44.20
N PRO A 870 7.35 -19.11 44.35
CA PRO A 870 7.80 -17.93 43.59
C PRO A 870 7.83 -18.17 42.09
N ASP A 871 7.53 -17.15 41.30
CA ASP A 871 7.64 -17.19 39.84
C ASP A 871 9.11 -17.40 39.40
N PRO A 872 9.45 -18.51 38.71
CA PRO A 872 10.80 -18.79 38.26
C PRO A 872 11.30 -17.82 37.17
N CYS A 873 10.41 -17.08 36.51
CA CYS A 873 10.73 -16.04 35.53
C CYS A 873 10.86 -14.64 36.14
N ALA A 874 10.61 -14.44 37.44
CA ALA A 874 10.59 -13.12 38.06
C ALA A 874 11.85 -12.30 37.75
N GLY A 875 11.67 -11.10 37.16
CA GLY A 875 12.76 -10.23 36.71
C GLY A 875 13.29 -10.52 35.28
N PHE A 876 12.63 -11.38 34.51
CA PHE A 876 12.80 -11.46 33.06
C PHE A 876 11.74 -10.62 32.34
N GLY A 877 11.99 -10.31 31.07
CA GLY A 877 11.09 -9.54 30.21
C GLY A 877 11.79 -8.97 28.98
N GLY A 878 11.01 -8.35 28.11
CA GLY A 878 11.43 -7.70 26.87
C GLY A 878 10.39 -7.83 25.76
N THR A 879 10.71 -7.32 24.58
CA THR A 879 9.87 -7.44 23.37
C THR A 879 10.50 -8.31 22.27
N ALA A 880 11.79 -8.64 22.41
CA ALA A 880 12.54 -9.55 21.55
C ALA A 880 13.49 -10.41 22.40
N TYR A 881 13.19 -11.71 22.54
CA TYR A 881 13.95 -12.63 23.37
C TYR A 881 13.78 -14.10 22.98
N GLU A 882 14.65 -14.93 23.53
CA GLU A 882 14.65 -16.38 23.39
C GLU A 882 14.65 -17.03 24.78
N ILE A 883 13.84 -18.09 24.95
CA ILE A 883 13.82 -18.93 26.14
C ILE A 883 14.30 -20.34 25.77
N GLU A 884 15.26 -20.89 26.52
CA GLU A 884 15.62 -22.31 26.45
C GLU A 884 15.31 -22.97 27.81
N ALA A 885 14.37 -23.92 27.83
CA ALA A 885 13.85 -24.50 29.07
C ALA A 885 13.80 -26.04 29.03
N GLU A 886 14.17 -26.67 30.15
CA GLU A 886 14.07 -28.11 30.37
C GLU A 886 13.17 -28.38 31.59
N LEU A 887 11.98 -28.91 31.35
CA LEU A 887 10.93 -29.09 32.35
C LEU A 887 10.80 -30.56 32.72
N ALA A 888 10.80 -30.87 34.02
CA ALA A 888 10.66 -32.21 34.57
C ALA A 888 9.43 -32.35 35.47
N PHE A 889 8.62 -33.36 35.20
CA PHE A 889 7.36 -33.67 35.85
C PHE A 889 7.55 -34.86 36.80
N PRO A 890 7.33 -34.71 38.12
CA PRO A 890 7.55 -35.79 39.09
C PRO A 890 6.49 -36.89 38.96
N ALA A 891 6.85 -38.12 39.35
CA ALA A 891 5.97 -39.28 39.29
C ALA A 891 4.68 -39.14 40.13
N ALA A 892 4.73 -38.33 41.20
CA ALA A 892 3.59 -37.97 42.04
C ALA A 892 3.61 -36.46 42.30
N GLY A 893 2.43 -35.83 42.38
CA GLY A 893 2.32 -34.37 42.57
C GLY A 893 2.76 -33.54 41.36
N SER A 894 2.75 -34.12 40.15
CA SER A 894 2.97 -33.38 38.90
C SER A 894 1.90 -32.30 38.70
N ALA A 895 2.31 -31.18 38.12
CA ALA A 895 1.39 -30.25 37.48
C ALA A 895 0.57 -30.95 36.38
N THR A 896 -0.65 -30.48 36.16
CA THR A 896 -1.55 -30.95 35.09
C THR A 896 -1.49 -30.07 33.84
N ASP A 897 -1.08 -28.81 33.99
CA ASP A 897 -0.72 -27.87 32.92
C ASP A 897 0.41 -26.97 33.46
N CYS A 898 1.28 -26.47 32.59
CA CYS A 898 2.22 -25.41 32.92
C CYS A 898 2.51 -24.55 31.68
N ALA A 899 2.73 -23.24 31.87
CA ALA A 899 2.91 -22.30 30.77
C ALA A 899 3.85 -21.14 31.12
N PHE A 900 4.61 -20.69 30.12
CA PHE A 900 5.16 -19.35 30.07
C PHE A 900 4.05 -18.38 29.63
N LEU A 901 3.92 -17.27 30.34
CA LEU A 901 3.06 -16.15 29.99
C LEU A 901 3.94 -15.07 29.33
N LEU A 902 3.99 -15.08 28.00
CA LEU A 902 4.88 -14.24 27.20
C LEU A 902 4.22 -12.91 26.86
N ARG A 903 5.02 -11.84 26.80
CA ARG A 903 4.59 -10.47 26.44
C ARG A 903 3.41 -10.02 27.31
N ALA A 904 3.50 -10.31 28.60
CA ALA A 904 2.39 -10.24 29.54
C ALA A 904 2.18 -8.82 30.09
N LYS A 905 0.92 -8.38 30.13
CA LYS A 905 0.52 -7.05 30.64
C LYS A 905 -0.97 -7.04 30.98
N ASP A 906 -1.34 -6.38 32.07
CA ASP A 906 -2.73 -6.15 32.50
C ASP A 906 -3.64 -7.41 32.51
N GLY A 907 -3.06 -8.55 32.91
CA GLY A 907 -3.72 -9.86 32.99
C GLY A 907 -3.61 -10.75 31.74
N ARG A 908 -3.16 -10.17 30.62
CA ARG A 908 -3.10 -10.80 29.28
C ARG A 908 -1.72 -11.37 28.99
N ALA A 909 -1.64 -12.38 28.13
CA ALA A 909 -0.38 -12.96 27.66
C ALA A 909 -0.59 -13.91 26.47
N VAL A 910 0.48 -14.15 25.69
CA VAL A 910 0.57 -15.39 24.88
C VAL A 910 0.96 -16.52 25.83
N ARG A 911 0.14 -17.57 25.97
CA ARG A 911 0.51 -18.74 26.77
C ARG A 911 1.24 -19.75 25.89
N VAL A 912 2.49 -20.09 26.23
CA VAL A 912 3.21 -21.22 25.64
C VAL A 912 3.44 -22.26 26.71
N GLY A 913 2.80 -23.43 26.57
CA GLY A 913 2.70 -24.39 27.66
C GLY A 913 2.66 -25.85 27.24
N TYR A 914 2.64 -26.72 28.23
CA TYR A 914 2.67 -28.16 28.03
C TYR A 914 1.72 -28.89 29.00
N ASP A 915 0.92 -29.78 28.43
CA ASP A 915 0.01 -30.70 29.11
C ASP A 915 0.68 -32.08 29.25
N PRO A 916 1.23 -32.44 30.43
CA PRO A 916 1.83 -33.74 30.69
C PRO A 916 0.82 -34.90 30.83
N GLY A 917 -0.49 -34.63 30.83
CA GLY A 917 -1.53 -35.66 30.76
C GLY A 917 -1.80 -36.11 29.33
N ARG A 918 -1.95 -35.16 28.40
CA ARG A 918 -2.27 -35.40 26.98
C ARG A 918 -1.04 -35.52 26.07
N GLY A 919 0.15 -35.15 26.55
CA GLY A 919 1.38 -35.14 25.73
C GLY A 919 1.31 -34.07 24.65
N ARG A 920 0.95 -32.83 25.04
CA ARG A 920 0.66 -31.72 24.11
C ARG A 920 1.42 -30.47 24.49
N LEU A 921 2.27 -30.02 23.58
CA LEU A 921 2.80 -28.66 23.55
C LEU A 921 1.75 -27.76 22.91
N TYR A 922 1.54 -26.56 23.44
CA TYR A 922 0.56 -25.62 22.92
C TYR A 922 1.05 -24.17 22.85
N VAL A 923 0.48 -23.43 21.91
CA VAL A 923 0.49 -21.96 21.87
C VAL A 923 -0.96 -21.51 21.94
N ASP A 924 -1.32 -20.78 22.99
CA ASP A 924 -2.63 -20.17 23.15
C ASP A 924 -2.49 -18.65 23.06
N ARG A 925 -3.13 -18.08 22.05
CA ARG A 925 -3.15 -16.64 21.76
C ARG A 925 -4.55 -16.04 21.87
N THR A 926 -5.46 -16.68 22.61
CA THR A 926 -6.84 -16.19 22.79
C THR A 926 -6.91 -14.78 23.42
N ASP A 927 -6.00 -14.47 24.35
CA ASP A 927 -5.81 -13.13 24.95
C ASP A 927 -4.36 -12.64 24.80
N SER A 928 -3.83 -12.72 23.58
CA SER A 928 -2.45 -12.30 23.24
C SER A 928 -2.28 -10.79 23.03
N GLY A 929 -3.15 -9.95 23.58
CA GLY A 929 -3.39 -8.60 23.06
C GLY A 929 -4.39 -8.63 21.90
N ARG A 930 -4.11 -7.97 20.78
CA ARG A 930 -5.08 -7.73 19.71
C ARG A 930 -5.39 -8.98 18.86
N THR A 931 -6.62 -9.49 18.96
CA THR A 931 -7.05 -10.76 18.32
C THR A 931 -8.30 -10.62 17.46
N ASP A 932 -8.80 -9.40 17.35
CA ASP A 932 -10.20 -9.04 17.10
C ASP A 932 -10.44 -8.50 15.68
N PHE A 933 -9.35 -8.20 14.97
CA PHE A 933 -9.34 -8.04 13.52
C PHE A 933 -9.82 -9.30 12.77
N THR A 934 -9.80 -10.49 13.37
CA THR A 934 -10.47 -11.65 12.76
C THR A 934 -10.76 -12.79 13.74
N ARG A 935 -11.99 -13.31 13.69
CA ARG A 935 -12.45 -14.51 14.42
C ARG A 935 -11.64 -15.80 14.16
N TRP A 936 -10.72 -15.79 13.19
CA TRP A 936 -9.84 -16.92 12.87
C TRP A 936 -8.45 -16.80 13.51
N PHE A 937 -8.15 -15.67 14.17
CA PHE A 937 -6.88 -15.45 14.83
C PHE A 937 -6.90 -15.98 16.26
N ALA A 938 -7.81 -15.48 17.10
CA ALA A 938 -7.97 -15.94 18.49
C ALA A 938 -8.12 -17.47 18.57
N GLY A 939 -7.24 -18.15 19.29
CA GLY A 939 -7.30 -19.60 19.44
C GLY A 939 -6.05 -20.22 20.06
N ARG A 940 -6.10 -21.55 20.20
CA ARG A 940 -5.02 -22.40 20.72
C ARG A 940 -4.64 -23.44 19.67
N SER A 941 -3.36 -23.51 19.33
CA SER A 941 -2.75 -24.55 18.51
C SER A 941 -2.04 -25.57 19.39
N GLU A 942 -2.09 -26.85 19.04
CA GLU A 942 -1.44 -27.93 19.79
C GLU A 942 -0.63 -28.88 18.90
N ALA A 943 0.62 -29.17 19.31
CA ALA A 943 1.48 -30.19 18.73
C ALA A 943 1.56 -31.42 19.66
N PRO A 944 1.57 -32.66 19.13
CA PRO A 944 1.96 -33.82 19.92
C PRO A 944 3.43 -33.70 20.31
N LEU A 945 3.72 -33.81 21.61
CA LEU A 945 5.08 -33.88 22.13
C LEU A 945 5.12 -34.93 23.24
N ALA A 946 5.87 -36.00 23.02
CA ALA A 946 6.08 -37.01 24.04
C ALA A 946 7.09 -36.49 25.09
N ALA A 947 6.85 -36.81 26.36
CA ALA A 947 7.81 -36.56 27.44
C ALA A 947 8.49 -37.89 27.84
N PRO A 948 9.75 -38.16 27.44
CA PRO A 948 10.44 -39.37 27.82
C PRO A 948 10.50 -39.57 29.35
N PRO A 949 10.39 -40.81 29.85
CA PRO A 949 10.52 -41.10 31.27
C PRO A 949 11.96 -40.88 31.74
N THR A 950 12.11 -40.37 32.96
CA THR A 950 13.40 -40.20 33.65
C THR A 950 13.65 -41.34 34.64
N GLY A 951 14.93 -41.58 34.99
CA GLY A 951 15.34 -42.72 35.84
C GLY A 951 14.82 -42.72 37.28
N ASP A 952 14.15 -41.64 37.69
CA ASP A 952 13.42 -41.47 38.96
C ASP A 952 11.91 -41.74 38.83
N GLY A 953 11.44 -42.20 37.67
CA GLY A 953 10.02 -42.41 37.36
C GLY A 953 9.26 -41.14 36.96
N GLY A 954 9.93 -39.98 36.92
CA GLY A 954 9.38 -38.76 36.34
C GLY A 954 9.32 -38.79 34.81
N ARG A 955 9.01 -37.65 34.21
CA ARG A 955 9.05 -37.40 32.75
C ARG A 955 9.66 -36.04 32.46
N ARG A 956 10.22 -35.82 31.26
CA ARG A 956 10.90 -34.56 30.90
C ARG A 956 10.54 -34.07 29.49
N VAL A 957 10.50 -32.76 29.29
CA VAL A 957 10.46 -32.12 27.96
C VAL A 957 11.51 -31.01 27.86
N ARG A 958 11.83 -30.63 26.61
CA ARG A 958 12.65 -29.45 26.27
C ARG A 958 11.83 -28.53 25.38
N LEU A 959 12.02 -27.22 25.57
CA LEU A 959 11.36 -26.16 24.82
C LEU A 959 12.38 -25.08 24.47
N ARG A 960 12.42 -24.68 23.19
CA ARG A 960 13.07 -23.45 22.72
C ARG A 960 11.99 -22.54 22.17
N ILE A 961 11.85 -21.34 22.74
CA ILE A 961 10.79 -20.37 22.42
C ILE A 961 11.48 -19.11 21.91
N LEU A 962 11.11 -18.66 20.71
CA LEU A 962 11.52 -17.38 20.15
C LEU A 962 10.33 -16.43 20.22
N VAL A 963 10.57 -15.20 20.71
CA VAL A 963 9.55 -14.17 20.91
C VAL A 963 10.05 -12.87 20.31
N ASP A 964 9.27 -12.28 19.42
CA ASP A 964 9.53 -10.95 18.86
C ASP A 964 8.31 -10.03 19.05
N SER A 965 8.35 -8.87 18.40
CA SER A 965 7.36 -7.81 18.50
C SER A 965 5.95 -8.28 18.11
N SER A 966 5.85 -9.24 17.18
CA SER A 966 4.58 -9.76 16.63
C SER A 966 4.54 -11.24 16.24
N SER A 967 5.50 -12.04 16.72
CA SER A 967 5.56 -13.49 16.46
C SER A 967 6.04 -14.25 17.69
N VAL A 968 5.58 -15.49 17.80
CA VAL A 968 6.12 -16.52 18.70
C VAL A 968 6.33 -17.80 17.90
N GLU A 969 7.55 -18.32 17.93
CA GLU A 969 7.91 -19.61 17.33
C GLU A 969 8.40 -20.57 18.44
N VAL A 970 7.82 -21.77 18.50
CA VAL A 970 8.07 -22.74 19.58
C VAL A 970 8.55 -24.05 19.01
N PHE A 971 9.65 -24.56 19.55
CA PHE A 971 10.30 -25.80 19.15
C PHE A 971 10.40 -26.73 20.37
N GLY A 972 9.63 -27.81 20.33
CA GLY A 972 9.58 -28.84 21.37
C GLY A 972 10.47 -30.05 21.08
N GLY A 973 11.03 -30.62 22.15
CA GLY A 973 11.88 -31.80 22.08
C GLY A 973 13.26 -31.47 21.50
N ASP A 974 13.63 -32.13 20.41
CA ASP A 974 14.80 -31.82 19.59
C ASP A 974 14.44 -30.98 18.34
N GLY A 975 13.15 -30.73 18.10
CA GLY A 975 12.62 -30.04 16.91
C GLY A 975 11.42 -30.71 16.24
N GLU A 976 10.92 -31.82 16.78
CA GLU A 976 9.81 -32.62 16.21
C GLU A 976 8.41 -32.02 16.43
N ALA A 977 8.26 -31.08 17.39
CA ALA A 977 6.97 -30.45 17.70
C ALA A 977 7.10 -28.93 17.57
N VAL A 978 6.62 -28.38 16.45
CA VAL A 978 6.83 -26.95 16.10
C VAL A 978 5.51 -26.21 15.97
N LEU A 979 5.44 -25.01 16.54
CA LEU A 979 4.28 -24.11 16.43
C LEU A 979 4.69 -22.68 16.14
N THR A 980 4.13 -22.12 15.07
CA THR A 980 4.28 -20.70 14.69
C THR A 980 2.97 -19.93 14.88
N SER A 981 3.05 -18.79 15.56
CA SER A 981 1.91 -17.89 15.71
C SER A 981 2.33 -16.44 15.53
N LEU A 982 1.62 -15.74 14.65
CA LEU A 982 1.49 -14.29 14.76
C LEU A 982 0.81 -13.95 16.09
N VAL A 983 1.27 -12.89 16.74
CA VAL A 983 0.70 -12.35 17.99
C VAL A 983 0.71 -10.82 17.89
N LEU A 984 -0.23 -10.14 18.53
CA LEU A 984 -0.29 -8.67 18.51
C LEU A 984 -0.44 -8.10 19.94
N PRO A 985 0.49 -8.42 20.86
CA PRO A 985 0.53 -7.82 22.19
C PRO A 985 0.74 -6.31 22.09
N ASP A 986 0.40 -5.57 23.14
CA ASP A 986 0.84 -4.17 23.22
C ASP A 986 2.37 -4.13 23.06
N PRO A 987 2.95 -3.23 22.25
CA PRO A 987 4.40 -3.20 22.03
C PRO A 987 5.18 -2.64 23.23
N ASP A 988 4.51 -2.14 24.27
CA ASP A 988 5.09 -1.88 25.60
C ASP A 988 4.81 -3.02 26.61
N ALA A 989 4.06 -4.07 26.24
CA ALA A 989 3.96 -5.29 27.04
C ALA A 989 5.27 -6.09 26.93
N ASP A 990 6.07 -6.04 27.99
CA ASP A 990 7.38 -6.68 28.10
C ASP A 990 7.43 -7.81 29.12
N GLY A 991 6.38 -8.03 29.90
CA GLY A 991 6.36 -9.00 31.00
C GLY A 991 6.58 -10.45 30.56
N LEU A 992 7.22 -11.22 31.45
CA LEU A 992 7.36 -12.67 31.35
C LEU A 992 7.19 -13.30 32.73
N SER A 993 6.25 -14.25 32.85
CA SER A 993 6.05 -15.07 34.05
C SER A 993 5.79 -16.54 33.71
N PHE A 994 5.79 -17.43 34.70
CA PHE A 994 5.52 -18.85 34.50
C PHE A 994 4.50 -19.42 35.52
N THR A 995 3.55 -20.21 35.03
CA THR A 995 2.51 -20.86 35.85
C THR A 995 2.62 -22.39 35.80
N ALA A 996 2.16 -23.04 36.87
CA ALA A 996 1.97 -24.49 36.93
C ALA A 996 0.73 -24.80 37.77
N GLU A 997 -0.20 -25.55 37.19
CA GLU A 997 -1.54 -25.80 37.71
C GLU A 997 -1.68 -27.25 38.19
N GLY A 998 -2.54 -27.50 39.20
CA GLY A 998 -2.82 -28.86 39.72
C GLY A 998 -1.71 -29.54 40.54
N GLY A 999 -0.46 -29.08 40.46
CA GLY A 999 0.69 -29.67 41.14
C GLY A 999 1.99 -28.92 40.87
N THR A 1000 3.12 -29.62 40.84
CA THR A 1000 4.46 -29.04 40.68
C THR A 1000 5.17 -29.46 39.39
N VAL A 1001 6.02 -28.58 38.87
CA VAL A 1001 6.98 -28.88 37.81
C VAL A 1001 8.37 -28.40 38.24
N ARG A 1002 9.38 -29.24 38.01
CA ARG A 1002 10.78 -28.91 38.28
C ARG A 1002 11.42 -28.35 37.02
N ILE A 1003 11.82 -27.10 37.07
CA ILE A 1003 12.59 -26.44 36.01
C ILE A 1003 14.05 -26.83 36.21
N VAL A 1004 14.53 -27.74 35.37
CA VAL A 1004 15.89 -28.26 35.43
C VAL A 1004 16.86 -27.18 34.99
N THR A 1005 16.59 -26.57 33.83
CA THR A 1005 17.22 -25.35 33.32
C THR A 1005 16.16 -24.40 32.77
N LEU A 1006 16.41 -23.11 32.91
CA LEU A 1006 15.67 -22.03 32.28
C LEU A 1006 16.67 -20.92 31.94
N ALA A 1007 16.95 -20.74 30.66
CA ALA A 1007 17.73 -19.63 30.12
C ALA A 1007 16.79 -18.62 29.46
N HIS A 1008 17.07 -17.33 29.65
CA HIS A 1008 16.43 -16.22 28.98
C HIS A 1008 17.51 -15.36 28.32
N HIS A 1009 17.38 -15.15 27.02
CA HIS A 1009 18.33 -14.39 26.20
C HIS A 1009 17.61 -13.21 25.54
N ALA A 1010 17.99 -11.98 25.87
CA ALA A 1010 17.52 -10.81 25.15
C ALA A 1010 18.17 -10.76 23.76
N LEU A 1011 17.39 -10.48 22.72
CA LEU A 1011 17.86 -10.48 21.33
C LEU A 1011 17.98 -9.07 20.76
N ALA A 1012 19.05 -8.81 20.01
CA ALA A 1012 19.26 -7.60 19.22
C ALA A 1012 18.24 -7.52 18.06
N SER A 1013 18.04 -6.30 17.54
CA SER A 1013 17.39 -6.12 16.25
C SER A 1013 18.41 -6.13 15.11
N THR A 1014 18.04 -6.75 13.99
CA THR A 1014 18.82 -6.77 12.75
C THR A 1014 18.51 -5.56 11.84
N VAL A 1015 17.45 -4.80 12.14
CA VAL A 1015 16.91 -3.71 11.28
C VAL A 1015 16.84 -2.33 11.95
N ARG A 1016 16.66 -2.23 13.28
CA ARG A 1016 16.57 -0.94 13.99
C ARG A 1016 17.97 -0.35 14.22
N LEU A 1017 18.17 0.91 13.82
CA LEU A 1017 19.47 1.60 13.88
C LEU A 1017 19.64 2.61 15.02
N GLY A 1018 18.61 2.82 15.86
CA GLY A 1018 18.68 3.77 16.97
C GLY A 1018 17.35 4.06 17.70
N GLY A 1019 16.21 3.61 17.15
CA GLY A 1019 14.90 3.75 17.78
C GLY A 1019 14.42 2.49 18.52
N ALA A 1020 13.58 2.67 19.53
CA ALA A 1020 12.80 1.60 20.16
C ALA A 1020 11.57 1.24 19.30
N PRO A 1021 10.90 0.09 19.51
CA PRO A 1021 9.61 -0.21 18.88
C PRO A 1021 8.58 0.89 19.15
N GLY A 1022 7.80 1.26 18.13
CA GLY A 1022 6.82 2.34 18.24
C GLY A 1022 5.65 2.02 19.16
N ARG A 1023 5.07 3.08 19.74
CA ARG A 1023 3.88 2.97 20.60
C ARG A 1023 2.72 2.33 19.84
N GLY A 1024 2.02 1.44 20.51
CA GLY A 1024 1.01 0.59 19.89
C GLY A 1024 -0.36 1.21 19.76
N LEU A 1025 -1.20 0.44 19.08
CA LEU A 1025 -2.64 0.52 19.17
C LEU A 1025 -3.06 -0.24 20.45
N PRO A 1026 -4.07 0.21 21.21
CA PRO A 1026 -4.42 -0.36 22.53
C PRO A 1026 -4.87 -1.84 22.48
N PRO A 1027 -4.95 -2.54 23.64
CA PRO A 1027 -5.24 -3.99 23.73
C PRO A 1027 -6.71 -4.37 23.54
N ALA A 1028 -6.97 -5.60 23.04
CA ALA A 1028 -8.27 -6.22 22.68
C ALA A 1028 -9.40 -6.09 23.72
N PRO A 1029 -10.68 -6.23 23.35
CA PRO A 1029 -11.71 -6.58 24.31
C PRO A 1029 -11.63 -8.09 24.64
N PRO A 1030 -12.17 -8.51 25.79
CA PRO A 1030 -12.64 -9.88 25.98
C PRO A 1030 -13.56 -10.36 24.83
N GLN A 1031 -13.67 -11.68 24.64
CA GLN A 1031 -14.63 -12.22 23.67
C GLN A 1031 -16.06 -11.82 24.02
N GLY A 1032 -16.80 -11.33 23.03
CA GLY A 1032 -18.17 -10.85 23.24
C GLY A 1032 -18.24 -9.45 23.87
N GLU A 1033 -17.14 -8.71 23.90
CA GLU A 1033 -17.13 -7.28 24.20
C GLU A 1033 -16.76 -6.48 22.93
N PHE A 1034 -17.46 -5.36 22.74
CA PHE A 1034 -17.22 -4.41 21.66
C PHE A 1034 -16.26 -3.35 22.20
N ARG A 1035 -15.02 -3.34 21.70
CA ARG A 1035 -14.01 -2.43 22.21
C ARG A 1035 -14.26 -1.04 21.66
N THR A 1036 -14.64 -0.15 22.57
CA THR A 1036 -15.01 1.21 22.24
C THR A 1036 -14.88 2.11 23.46
N ASP A 1037 -14.59 3.39 23.25
CA ASP A 1037 -14.81 4.42 24.26
C ASP A 1037 -16.22 5.06 24.15
N LEU A 1038 -17.02 4.66 23.17
CA LEU A 1038 -18.38 5.15 22.89
C LEU A 1038 -19.43 4.76 23.93
N GLY A 1039 -19.14 3.81 24.82
CA GLY A 1039 -20.12 3.22 25.74
C GLY A 1039 -21.17 2.37 25.02
N THR A 1040 -22.15 1.85 25.77
CA THR A 1040 -23.18 0.94 25.25
C THR A 1040 -24.09 1.65 24.23
N PRO A 1041 -24.19 1.16 22.97
CA PRO A 1041 -25.01 1.79 21.95
C PRO A 1041 -26.48 1.35 21.98
N THR A 1042 -27.37 2.23 21.54
CA THR A 1042 -28.81 1.98 21.34
C THR A 1042 -29.08 1.46 19.92
N VAL A 1043 -29.78 0.34 19.79
CA VAL A 1043 -30.06 -0.33 18.50
C VAL A 1043 -31.38 0.17 17.87
N LEU A 1044 -31.34 0.60 16.61
CA LEU A 1044 -32.47 1.15 15.86
C LEU A 1044 -32.35 0.86 14.35
N PRO A 1045 -33.41 0.40 13.64
CA PRO A 1045 -34.43 -0.52 14.15
C PRO A 1045 -33.80 -1.86 14.62
N ALA A 1046 -34.63 -2.78 15.09
CA ALA A 1046 -34.21 -4.04 15.73
C ALA A 1046 -33.61 -5.09 14.75
N GLY A 1047 -32.44 -4.81 14.20
CA GLY A 1047 -31.54 -5.83 13.64
C GLY A 1047 -30.89 -6.65 14.76
N ARG A 1048 -30.42 -7.86 14.45
CA ARG A 1048 -29.78 -8.74 15.44
C ARG A 1048 -28.33 -8.33 15.66
N TRP A 1049 -28.13 -7.28 16.44
CA TRP A 1049 -26.83 -6.86 16.95
C TRP A 1049 -26.39 -7.73 18.11
N GLU A 1050 -25.23 -8.36 17.97
CA GLU A 1050 -24.56 -9.11 19.04
C GLU A 1050 -23.04 -8.85 18.99
N PRO A 1051 -22.35 -8.77 20.14
CA PRO A 1051 -20.90 -8.83 20.15
C PRO A 1051 -20.38 -10.19 19.67
N THR A 1052 -19.39 -10.19 18.78
CA THR A 1052 -18.70 -11.41 18.31
C THR A 1052 -17.18 -11.21 18.28
N GLY A 1053 -16.43 -12.21 17.79
CA GLY A 1053 -15.00 -12.08 17.45
C GLY A 1053 -14.69 -11.14 16.25
N ALA A 1054 -15.64 -10.29 15.85
CA ALA A 1054 -15.47 -9.16 14.95
C ALA A 1054 -16.11 -7.88 15.54
N GLY A 1055 -16.17 -7.77 16.87
CA GLY A 1055 -16.79 -6.67 17.61
C GLY A 1055 -18.32 -6.68 17.53
N LEU A 1056 -18.96 -5.51 17.66
CA LEU A 1056 -20.42 -5.43 17.57
C LEU A 1056 -20.84 -5.74 16.13
N THR A 1057 -21.56 -6.85 15.98
CA THR A 1057 -21.89 -7.44 14.68
C THR A 1057 -23.39 -7.43 14.51
N CYS A 1058 -23.88 -6.86 13.41
CA CYS A 1058 -25.29 -6.98 13.06
C CYS A 1058 -25.51 -8.12 12.07
N VAL A 1059 -26.64 -8.82 12.22
CA VAL A 1059 -27.22 -9.65 11.17
C VAL A 1059 -28.66 -9.19 10.95
N PHE A 1060 -28.96 -8.66 9.76
CA PHE A 1060 -30.29 -8.18 9.39
C PHE A 1060 -30.45 -8.22 7.86
N ASP A 1061 -31.61 -8.60 7.35
CA ASP A 1061 -31.92 -8.65 5.90
C ASP A 1061 -32.18 -7.25 5.29
N ARG A 1062 -31.99 -6.21 6.10
CA ARG A 1062 -32.18 -4.78 5.82
C ARG A 1062 -31.13 -3.99 6.59
N ASP A 1063 -31.32 -2.68 6.68
CA ASP A 1063 -30.38 -1.77 7.32
C ASP A 1063 -30.73 -1.60 8.81
N SER A 1064 -29.71 -1.55 9.66
CA SER A 1064 -29.85 -1.35 11.11
C SER A 1064 -28.63 -0.64 11.66
N ASP A 1065 -28.87 0.16 12.69
CA ASP A 1065 -27.92 1.06 13.31
C ASP A 1065 -27.77 0.76 14.81
N ALA A 1066 -26.59 1.05 15.36
CA ALA A 1066 -26.29 0.98 16.79
C ALA A 1066 -25.53 2.26 17.22
N LEU A 1067 -26.21 3.16 17.94
CA LEU A 1067 -25.74 4.51 18.27
C LEU A 1067 -25.23 4.68 19.70
N SER A 1068 -24.00 5.15 19.83
CA SER A 1068 -23.40 5.65 21.07
C SER A 1068 -24.25 6.72 21.74
N THR A 1069 -24.26 6.75 23.08
CA THR A 1069 -24.79 7.89 23.84
C THR A 1069 -23.83 9.09 23.87
N ARG A 1070 -22.53 8.90 23.61
CA ARG A 1070 -21.56 9.98 23.48
C ARG A 1070 -21.80 10.75 22.18
N ARG A 1071 -21.63 12.07 22.27
CA ARG A 1071 -21.68 12.98 21.13
C ARG A 1071 -20.32 13.63 20.96
N PHE A 1072 -19.98 13.92 19.72
CA PHE A 1072 -18.73 14.55 19.33
C PHE A 1072 -19.03 15.70 18.39
N ALA A 1073 -18.27 16.80 18.52
CA ALA A 1073 -18.05 17.70 17.41
C ALA A 1073 -16.95 17.09 16.54
N ASP A 1074 -15.70 17.20 16.96
CA ASP A 1074 -14.55 16.78 16.16
C ASP A 1074 -13.99 15.47 16.69
N LEU A 1075 -13.82 14.47 15.82
CA LEU A 1075 -13.44 13.12 16.22
C LEU A 1075 -12.48 12.40 15.25
N GLU A 1076 -11.57 11.64 15.83
CA GLU A 1076 -10.80 10.61 15.16
C GLU A 1076 -11.46 9.28 15.50
N LEU A 1077 -12.27 8.80 14.54
CA LEU A 1077 -12.98 7.55 14.59
C LEU A 1077 -12.12 6.47 13.92
N THR A 1078 -11.46 5.65 14.72
CA THR A 1078 -10.87 4.39 14.22
C THR A 1078 -11.89 3.27 14.32
N THR A 1079 -11.79 2.24 13.48
CA THR A 1079 -12.50 0.96 13.62
C THR A 1079 -11.81 -0.12 12.79
N LEU A 1080 -12.17 -1.37 13.03
CA LEU A 1080 -11.90 -2.51 12.16
C LEU A 1080 -13.25 -2.97 11.55
N LEU A 1081 -13.42 -2.78 10.25
CA LEU A 1081 -14.65 -3.18 9.54
C LEU A 1081 -14.51 -4.59 8.97
N ARG A 1082 -15.41 -5.51 9.36
CA ARG A 1082 -15.54 -6.82 8.72
C ARG A 1082 -16.80 -6.89 7.88
N LEU A 1083 -16.64 -7.17 6.58
CA LEU A 1083 -17.73 -7.20 5.60
C LEU A 1083 -18.27 -8.63 5.44
N GLY A 1084 -19.58 -8.84 5.50
CA GLY A 1084 -20.21 -10.14 5.29
C GLY A 1084 -19.83 -11.24 6.29
N GLY A 1085 -20.05 -12.50 5.89
CA GLY A 1085 -19.79 -13.70 6.69
C GLY A 1085 -19.25 -14.87 5.86
N ALA A 1086 -18.35 -15.65 6.47
CA ALA A 1086 -17.74 -16.85 5.88
C ALA A 1086 -18.69 -18.07 5.77
N ASP A 1087 -19.98 -17.84 5.98
CA ASP A 1087 -21.14 -18.70 5.74
C ASP A 1087 -21.91 -18.30 4.46
N GLY A 1088 -21.37 -17.35 3.67
CA GLY A 1088 -21.96 -16.89 2.41
C GLY A 1088 -22.97 -15.75 2.55
N VAL A 1089 -23.25 -15.31 3.78
CA VAL A 1089 -24.09 -14.15 4.05
C VAL A 1089 -23.33 -12.88 3.66
N ARG A 1090 -23.84 -12.16 2.66
CA ARG A 1090 -23.29 -10.87 2.20
C ARG A 1090 -23.59 -9.75 3.19
N GLY A 1091 -23.14 -8.53 2.89
CA GLY A 1091 -23.49 -7.32 3.62
C GLY A 1091 -22.38 -6.26 3.53
N ALA A 1092 -22.78 -5.00 3.57
CA ALA A 1092 -21.88 -3.86 3.63
C ALA A 1092 -21.86 -3.27 5.06
N ALA A 1093 -20.72 -2.73 5.45
CA ALA A 1093 -20.54 -2.07 6.74
C ALA A 1093 -20.61 -0.56 6.56
N SER A 1094 -21.15 0.16 7.54
CA SER A 1094 -20.97 1.61 7.59
C SER A 1094 -20.71 2.14 8.99
N LEU A 1095 -19.87 3.17 9.09
CA LEU A 1095 -19.84 4.01 10.27
C LEU A 1095 -20.77 5.21 10.06
N LEU A 1096 -21.46 5.60 11.13
CA LEU A 1096 -22.10 6.91 11.24
C LEU A 1096 -21.37 7.77 12.28
N TRP A 1097 -21.36 9.08 12.08
CA TRP A 1097 -20.89 10.01 13.09
C TRP A 1097 -21.63 11.35 12.97
N ARG A 1098 -21.61 12.10 14.06
CA ARG A 1098 -22.45 13.29 14.29
C ARG A 1098 -23.96 13.03 14.05
N ALA A 1099 -24.42 11.79 14.14
CA ALA A 1099 -25.79 11.41 13.84
C ALA A 1099 -26.81 11.96 14.86
N SER A 1100 -28.07 12.01 14.45
CA SER A 1100 -29.23 12.15 15.35
C SER A 1100 -29.28 10.99 16.35
N ALA A 1101 -30.04 11.17 17.44
CA ALA A 1101 -30.19 10.13 18.46
C ALA A 1101 -30.99 8.90 17.98
N ASP A 1102 -31.65 9.00 16.82
CA ASP A 1102 -32.41 7.92 16.17
C ASP A 1102 -31.73 7.32 14.92
N GLY A 1103 -30.60 7.88 14.47
CA GLY A 1103 -29.81 7.38 13.34
C GLY A 1103 -30.37 7.71 11.96
N ALA A 1104 -31.52 8.40 11.91
CA ALA A 1104 -32.14 8.84 10.68
C ALA A 1104 -31.26 9.84 9.91
N ASP A 1105 -30.62 10.75 10.64
CA ASP A 1105 -29.81 11.83 10.11
C ASP A 1105 -28.36 11.64 10.57
N GLY A 1106 -27.37 11.79 9.68
CA GLY A 1106 -25.95 11.68 10.05
C GLY A 1106 -25.01 11.61 8.85
N TYR A 1107 -23.69 11.69 9.08
CA TYR A 1107 -22.77 11.20 8.05
C TYR A 1107 -22.79 9.69 8.03
N VAL A 1108 -22.58 9.10 6.86
CA VAL A 1108 -22.42 7.65 6.71
C VAL A 1108 -21.27 7.35 5.74
N LEU A 1109 -20.29 6.56 6.20
CA LEU A 1109 -19.28 5.96 5.32
C LEU A 1109 -19.62 4.50 5.11
N ASN A 1110 -20.17 4.18 3.94
CA ASN A 1110 -20.51 2.84 3.51
C ASN A 1110 -19.34 2.18 2.75
N VAL A 1111 -18.90 1.02 3.21
CA VAL A 1111 -17.86 0.18 2.59
C VAL A 1111 -18.54 -1.08 2.03
N ASP A 1112 -18.66 -1.15 0.71
CA ASP A 1112 -19.55 -2.11 0.05
C ASP A 1112 -18.77 -3.03 -0.95
N PRO A 1113 -18.70 -4.35 -0.69
CA PRO A 1113 -18.01 -5.31 -1.53
C PRO A 1113 -18.80 -5.74 -2.77
N ASP A 1114 -20.11 -5.55 -2.80
CA ASP A 1114 -20.96 -5.89 -3.95
C ASP A 1114 -21.05 -4.72 -4.94
N LEU A 1115 -21.02 -3.47 -4.46
CA LEU A 1115 -20.86 -2.26 -5.27
C LEU A 1115 -19.39 -1.95 -5.64
N ARG A 1116 -18.43 -2.66 -5.05
CA ARG A 1116 -16.97 -2.45 -5.16
C ARG A 1116 -16.57 -0.99 -5.02
N ALA A 1117 -17.10 -0.34 -3.99
CA ALA A 1117 -16.81 1.06 -3.72
C ALA A 1117 -16.88 1.37 -2.22
N VAL A 1118 -16.12 2.38 -1.82
CA VAL A 1118 -16.36 3.11 -0.58
C VAL A 1118 -17.14 4.38 -0.93
N ARG A 1119 -18.30 4.58 -0.30
CA ARG A 1119 -19.15 5.76 -0.45
C ARG A 1119 -19.19 6.53 0.86
N LEU A 1120 -18.77 7.80 0.84
CA LEU A 1120 -19.03 8.75 1.90
C LEU A 1120 -20.26 9.55 1.51
N ALA A 1121 -21.30 9.57 2.34
CA ALA A 1121 -22.56 10.26 2.08
C ALA A 1121 -23.10 10.97 3.32
N VAL A 1122 -24.07 11.84 3.08
CA VAL A 1122 -25.00 12.33 4.09
C VAL A 1122 -26.21 11.41 4.09
N ARG A 1123 -26.62 10.89 5.25
CA ARG A 1123 -27.88 10.17 5.44
C ARG A 1123 -28.92 11.16 5.96
N ARG A 1124 -30.11 11.17 5.36
CA ARG A 1124 -31.23 12.03 5.79
C ARG A 1124 -32.53 11.24 5.95
N GLY A 1125 -33.26 11.45 7.03
CA GLY A 1125 -34.56 10.81 7.28
C GLY A 1125 -34.55 9.27 7.28
N GLY A 1126 -33.39 8.65 7.54
CA GLY A 1126 -33.13 7.21 7.53
C GLY A 1126 -32.70 6.65 6.19
N ALA A 1127 -32.86 7.40 5.10
CA ALA A 1127 -32.57 6.95 3.74
C ALA A 1127 -31.13 7.26 3.31
N PHE A 1128 -30.63 6.44 2.38
CA PHE A 1128 -29.39 6.66 1.62
C PHE A 1128 -29.80 6.94 0.17
N ASP A 1129 -29.39 8.08 -0.38
CA ASP A 1129 -29.58 8.45 -1.78
C ASP A 1129 -28.20 8.70 -2.42
N ASP A 1130 -27.97 8.25 -3.65
CA ASP A 1130 -26.70 8.50 -4.35
C ASP A 1130 -26.53 10.00 -4.68
N ALA A 1131 -27.59 10.81 -4.64
CA ALA A 1131 -27.51 12.28 -4.73
C ALA A 1131 -26.85 12.95 -3.50
N ASP A 1132 -26.83 12.27 -2.36
CA ASP A 1132 -26.22 12.74 -1.10
C ASP A 1132 -24.82 12.15 -0.85
N VAL A 1133 -24.24 11.47 -1.85
CA VAL A 1133 -22.87 10.95 -1.81
C VAL A 1133 -21.86 12.08 -2.01
N LEU A 1134 -21.11 12.38 -0.94
CA LEU A 1134 -20.03 13.36 -0.90
C LEU A 1134 -18.77 12.89 -1.64
N ALA A 1135 -18.48 11.58 -1.64
CA ALA A 1135 -17.46 10.97 -2.50
C ALA A 1135 -17.67 9.47 -2.69
N ARG A 1136 -17.21 8.94 -3.83
CA ARG A 1136 -17.22 7.51 -4.16
C ARG A 1136 -15.87 7.06 -4.71
N VAL A 1137 -15.24 6.10 -4.03
CA VAL A 1137 -13.94 5.52 -4.42
C VAL A 1137 -14.17 4.12 -4.99
N PRO A 1138 -13.88 3.86 -6.28
CA PRO A 1138 -13.87 2.50 -6.83
C PRO A 1138 -12.78 1.66 -6.16
N LEU A 1139 -13.16 0.61 -5.41
CA LEU A 1139 -12.23 -0.18 -4.60
C LEU A 1139 -12.71 -1.63 -4.43
N LEU A 1140 -11.83 -2.59 -4.73
CA LEU A 1140 -12.08 -4.02 -4.57
C LEU A 1140 -11.98 -4.45 -3.09
N VAL A 1141 -13.01 -4.15 -2.31
CA VAL A 1141 -13.19 -4.74 -0.98
C VAL A 1141 -13.93 -6.10 -1.09
N ARG A 1142 -13.68 -7.02 -0.15
CA ARG A 1142 -14.10 -8.43 -0.23
C ARG A 1142 -14.91 -8.86 0.99
N HIS A 1143 -15.95 -9.66 0.76
CA HIS A 1143 -16.66 -10.39 1.83
C HIS A 1143 -15.68 -11.29 2.61
N GLY A 1144 -15.89 -11.40 3.92
CA GLY A 1144 -15.10 -12.21 4.85
C GLY A 1144 -13.82 -11.55 5.35
N VAL A 1145 -13.30 -10.52 4.67
CA VAL A 1145 -12.07 -9.78 5.04
C VAL A 1145 -12.38 -8.67 6.05
N THR A 1146 -11.40 -8.34 6.89
CA THR A 1146 -11.44 -7.19 7.80
C THR A 1146 -10.47 -6.11 7.34
N TYR A 1147 -10.93 -4.86 7.36
CA TYR A 1147 -10.25 -3.67 6.88
C TYR A 1147 -10.05 -2.67 8.04
N PRO A 1148 -8.82 -2.31 8.41
CA PRO A 1148 -8.57 -1.18 9.30
C PRO A 1148 -9.04 0.13 8.66
N LEU A 1149 -10.04 0.75 9.27
CA LEU A 1149 -10.65 2.00 8.82
C LEU A 1149 -10.35 3.12 9.83
N ARG A 1150 -9.98 4.29 9.32
CA ARG A 1150 -9.84 5.51 10.12
C ARG A 1150 -10.57 6.66 9.43
N ILE A 1151 -11.48 7.30 10.14
CA ILE A 1151 -12.18 8.52 9.75
C ILE A 1151 -11.74 9.64 10.68
N VAL A 1152 -11.05 10.65 10.15
CA VAL A 1152 -10.75 11.89 10.89
C VAL A 1152 -11.77 12.93 10.44
N HIS A 1153 -12.73 13.25 11.29
CA HIS A 1153 -13.65 14.37 11.06
C HIS A 1153 -13.37 15.51 12.04
N ARG A 1154 -12.70 16.58 11.57
CA ARG A 1154 -12.55 17.84 12.33
C ARG A 1154 -13.21 19.01 11.59
N GLY A 1155 -13.91 19.88 12.31
CA GLY A 1155 -14.75 20.97 11.82
C GLY A 1155 -15.78 20.51 10.80
N THR A 1156 -15.36 20.39 9.54
CA THR A 1156 -16.12 19.81 8.42
C THR A 1156 -15.29 18.87 7.53
N ARG A 1157 -13.97 18.72 7.76
CA ARG A 1157 -13.05 17.91 6.94
C ARG A 1157 -13.13 16.46 7.35
N ILE A 1158 -13.49 15.59 6.41
CA ILE A 1158 -13.62 14.15 6.60
C ILE A 1158 -12.51 13.46 5.78
N GLN A 1159 -11.47 12.99 6.47
CA GLN A 1159 -10.43 12.14 5.88
C GLN A 1159 -10.72 10.68 6.18
N VAL A 1160 -10.63 9.80 5.18
CA VAL A 1160 -10.89 8.36 5.28
C VAL A 1160 -9.68 7.58 4.80
N PHE A 1161 -9.21 6.66 5.65
CA PHE A 1161 -8.10 5.75 5.37
C PHE A 1161 -8.60 4.31 5.52
N LEU A 1162 -8.42 3.48 4.49
CA LEU A 1162 -8.71 2.04 4.52
C LEU A 1162 -7.39 1.29 4.32
N ASP A 1163 -7.12 0.27 5.12
CA ASP A 1163 -5.83 -0.46 5.16
C ASP A 1163 -4.62 0.47 5.33
N GLY A 1164 -4.82 1.59 6.04
CA GLY A 1164 -3.82 2.65 6.21
C GLY A 1164 -3.60 3.55 4.97
N ARG A 1165 -4.12 3.19 3.80
CA ARG A 1165 -4.12 4.01 2.59
C ARG A 1165 -5.20 5.09 2.70
N GLY A 1166 -4.84 6.35 2.50
CA GLY A 1166 -5.83 7.42 2.30
C GLY A 1166 -6.63 7.16 1.03
N ILE A 1167 -7.96 7.12 1.15
CA ILE A 1167 -8.88 6.86 0.04
C ILE A 1167 -9.88 8.00 -0.21
N ILE A 1168 -10.25 8.76 0.83
CA ILE A 1168 -11.06 9.98 0.70
C ILE A 1168 -10.40 11.06 1.56
N ASP A 1169 -10.33 12.28 1.06
CA ASP A 1169 -9.96 13.45 1.84
C ASP A 1169 -10.81 14.62 1.36
N LEU A 1170 -11.99 14.78 1.96
CA LEU A 1170 -13.00 15.76 1.55
C LEU A 1170 -13.42 16.64 2.72
N THR A 1171 -14.36 17.55 2.48
CA THR A 1171 -14.93 18.40 3.52
C THR A 1171 -16.44 18.63 3.21
N ASP A 1172 -17.36 18.57 4.20
CA ASP A 1172 -18.83 18.58 3.97
C ASP A 1172 -19.49 19.98 4.03
N PRO A 1173 -20.01 20.53 2.91
CA PRO A 1173 -20.24 21.98 2.74
C PRO A 1173 -21.15 22.64 3.74
N ASP A 1174 -22.24 21.97 4.09
CA ASP A 1174 -23.31 22.57 4.87
C ASP A 1174 -23.12 22.28 6.36
N ALA A 1175 -21.96 21.72 6.73
CA ALA A 1175 -21.64 21.19 8.05
C ALA A 1175 -22.80 20.33 8.58
N THR A 1176 -23.37 19.49 7.70
CA THR A 1176 -24.78 19.06 7.72
C THR A 1176 -25.19 18.53 9.09
N TYR A 1177 -24.26 17.85 9.74
CA TYR A 1177 -24.28 17.64 11.17
C TYR A 1177 -23.04 18.25 11.83
N ALA A 1178 -23.26 19.17 12.77
CA ALA A 1178 -22.19 19.89 13.48
C ALA A 1178 -21.69 19.15 14.72
N SER A 1179 -22.58 18.46 15.45
CA SER A 1179 -22.21 17.52 16.50
C SER A 1179 -23.34 16.53 16.79
N GLY A 1180 -22.99 15.30 17.16
CA GLY A 1180 -23.98 14.23 17.28
C GLY A 1180 -23.35 12.88 17.64
N HIS A 1181 -24.16 11.85 17.59
CA HIS A 1181 -23.83 10.50 18.03
C HIS A 1181 -22.91 9.78 17.03
N VAL A 1182 -22.09 8.86 17.53
CA VAL A 1182 -21.33 7.93 16.67
C VAL A 1182 -22.10 6.62 16.60
N GLY A 1183 -22.25 6.08 15.40
CA GLY A 1183 -23.04 4.89 15.12
C GLY A 1183 -22.27 3.86 14.32
N LEU A 1184 -22.69 2.62 14.50
CA LEU A 1184 -22.33 1.48 13.68
C LEU A 1184 -23.55 1.15 12.81
N ASN A 1185 -23.34 0.67 11.60
CA ASN A 1185 -24.40 0.32 10.68
C ASN A 1185 -24.08 -0.95 9.87
N VAL A 1186 -25.13 -1.68 9.54
CA VAL A 1186 -25.17 -2.68 8.47
C VAL A 1186 -26.08 -2.15 7.35
N PHE A 1187 -25.66 -2.34 6.10
CA PHE A 1187 -26.57 -2.37 4.95
C PHE A 1187 -26.76 -3.82 4.51
N GLY A 1188 -28.03 -4.24 4.40
CA GLY A 1188 -28.50 -5.51 3.85
C GLY A 1188 -27.60 -6.74 4.04
N GLY A 1189 -27.49 -7.28 5.27
CA GLY A 1189 -26.89 -8.59 5.52
C GLY A 1189 -26.13 -8.70 6.84
N ARG A 1190 -24.81 -8.89 6.78
CA ARG A 1190 -23.92 -8.96 7.95
C ARG A 1190 -22.71 -8.04 7.81
N ALA A 1191 -22.36 -7.36 8.89
CA ALA A 1191 -21.05 -6.76 9.10
C ALA A 1191 -20.71 -6.65 10.60
N GLY A 1192 -19.42 -6.59 10.90
CA GLY A 1192 -18.87 -6.41 12.25
C GLY A 1192 -18.02 -5.15 12.35
N HIS A 1193 -18.10 -4.49 13.50
CA HIS A 1193 -17.37 -3.26 13.83
C HIS A 1193 -16.64 -3.45 15.16
N GLN A 1194 -15.33 -3.26 15.16
CA GLN A 1194 -14.49 -3.49 16.34
C GLN A 1194 -13.48 -2.36 16.54
N ASP A 1195 -12.96 -2.17 17.75
CA ASP A 1195 -11.99 -1.13 18.07
C ASP A 1195 -12.45 0.26 17.65
N THR A 1196 -13.74 0.51 17.85
CA THR A 1196 -14.38 1.73 17.38
C THR A 1196 -14.15 2.83 18.40
N TYR A 1197 -12.99 3.45 18.35
CA TYR A 1197 -12.62 4.55 19.23
C TYR A 1197 -12.89 5.88 18.55
N ALA A 1198 -13.61 6.77 19.24
CA ALA A 1198 -13.82 8.16 18.85
C ALA A 1198 -13.06 9.08 19.81
N LYS A 1199 -11.80 9.38 19.49
CA LYS A 1199 -11.07 10.43 20.22
C LYS A 1199 -11.64 11.79 19.83
N GLU A 1200 -12.08 12.60 20.79
CA GLU A 1200 -12.34 14.04 20.56
C GLU A 1200 -11.00 14.78 20.33
N LEU A 1201 -10.93 15.58 19.26
CA LEU A 1201 -9.67 15.75 18.50
C LEU A 1201 -8.73 16.87 18.93
#